data_AF-A0A096NJG4-F1
#
_entry.id   AF-A0A096NJG4-F1
#
_cell.length_a   1.000
_cell.length_b   1.000
_cell.length_c   1.000
_cell.angle_alpha   90.00
_cell.angle_beta   90.00
_cell.angle_gamma   90.00
#
_symmetry.space_group_name_H-M   'P 1'
#
loop_
_entity.id
_entity.type
_entity.pdbx_description
1 polymer ?
#
loop_
_entity_poly.entity_id
_entity_poly.type
_entity_poly.pdbx_seq_one_letter_code
_entity_poly.pdbx_strand_id
1 'polypeptide(L)'
;MAKSNGENGPRAPAAGESLSGTRESLAQGPDAATTDELSSLGSDSEANGFAERRIDKFGFIVGSQGAEGALEEVPLEVLRQRESKWLDMLNNWDKWMAKKHKKIRLRCQKGIPPSLRGRAWQYLSGGKVKLQQNPGKFDELDMSPGDPKWLDVIERDLHRQFPFHEMFVSRGGHGQQDLFRVLKAYTLYRPEEGYCQAQAPIAAVLLMHMPAEQAFWCLVQICEKYLPGYYSEKLEAIQLDGEILFSLLQKVSPVAHKHLSRQKIDPLLYMTEWFMCAFSRTLPWSSVLRVWDMFFCEGVKIIFRVGLVLLKHALGSPEKVKACQGQYETIERLRSLSPKIMQEAFLVQEVVELPVTERQIEREHLIQLRRWQETRGELQCCSPPRLHGAKAILDAEPGPWPALQPSPSIRLPPDVPLPGSKAKPKPPKQAQKEQRKQTKARGQLEKPPAPNQAMVVAAAGDACPPQHVPPKDSGPQDSAPQDSAPQVSAHHCSQESLTSQEKLPPSEFLQVAEATWLVLNVSSHSGAAVQAAGVTKIARSVIAPLAEHHVSVLMLSTYQTDFILVREQDLSVVIHTLAQEFDIYREVGGEPVPVTRDDSSNGFPRTQHGLSPTVHPIQSPQNRFCVLTLDPETLPAIATTLIDVLFYSHSTPKEAASSSPEPSSITFFAFSLIEGYISIVMDAETQKKFPSDLLLTSSSGELWRMVRIGGQPLGFDECGIVAQIAGPLAAADISAYYISTFNFDHALVPEDGIGSVIEVLQQRQEGLAS
;
A
#
# COMPACT_ATOMS: atom_id res chain seq x y z
N MET A 1 -1.28 70.84 -40.33
CA MET A 1 -0.52 71.63 -41.33
C MET A 1 0.96 71.34 -41.12
N ALA A 2 1.77 71.37 -42.20
CA ALA A 2 3.12 70.78 -42.27
C ALA A 2 3.11 69.23 -42.07
N LYS A 3 3.81 68.39 -42.84
CA LYS A 3 5.18 68.40 -43.43
C LYS A 3 6.29 68.09 -42.41
N SER A 4 7.33 67.31 -42.74
CA SER A 4 7.56 66.40 -43.89
C SER A 4 8.94 65.72 -43.76
N ASN A 5 9.10 64.51 -44.34
CA ASN A 5 10.38 63.89 -44.72
C ASN A 5 11.33 63.48 -43.55
N GLY A 6 12.26 62.55 -43.75
CA GLY A 6 12.53 61.75 -44.95
C GLY A 6 13.65 60.71 -44.76
N GLU A 7 13.83 59.87 -45.77
CA GLU A 7 14.71 58.70 -45.81
C GLU A 7 16.18 58.95 -45.41
N ASN A 8 16.82 57.98 -44.74
CA ASN A 8 17.84 57.07 -45.32
C ASN A 8 18.57 56.24 -44.23
N GLY A 9 19.00 55.02 -44.57
CA GLY A 9 19.96 54.21 -43.78
C GLY A 9 21.30 54.07 -44.52
N PRO A 10 22.04 52.94 -44.42
CA PRO A 10 22.02 51.92 -43.34
C PRO A 10 23.43 51.42 -42.92
N ARG A 11 23.64 51.07 -41.62
CA ARG A 11 24.55 49.99 -41.16
C ARG A 11 24.52 49.81 -39.63
N ALA A 12 24.84 48.59 -39.18
CA ALA A 12 25.04 48.16 -37.78
C ALA A 12 26.54 47.81 -37.54
N PRO A 13 26.99 47.26 -36.39
CA PRO A 13 26.30 47.02 -35.10
C PRO A 13 27.08 47.48 -33.83
N ALA A 14 26.43 47.49 -32.66
CA ALA A 14 27.03 47.22 -31.34
C ALA A 14 25.95 47.10 -30.24
N ALA A 15 26.24 46.41 -29.14
CA ALA A 15 25.32 46.15 -28.02
C ALA A 15 25.18 47.35 -27.05
N GLY A 16 24.05 47.43 -26.34
CA GLY A 16 23.78 48.43 -25.29
C GLY A 16 22.40 48.24 -24.65
N GLU A 17 22.39 47.97 -23.35
CA GLU A 17 21.29 47.49 -22.50
C GLU A 17 20.06 48.44 -22.34
N SER A 18 18.99 47.89 -21.74
CA SER A 18 18.12 48.53 -20.71
C SER A 18 16.68 48.99 -21.06
N LEU A 19 15.72 48.20 -20.51
CA LEU A 19 14.51 48.60 -19.77
C LEU A 19 13.38 49.49 -20.37
N SER A 20 12.20 48.85 -20.44
CA SER A 20 10.91 49.23 -19.81
C SER A 20 9.82 50.03 -20.57
N GLY A 21 8.68 49.34 -20.80
CA GLY A 21 7.32 49.87 -20.65
C GLY A 21 6.66 50.65 -21.81
N THR A 22 5.35 50.96 -21.80
CA THR A 22 4.19 50.47 -21.01
C THR A 22 2.89 51.06 -21.60
N ARG A 23 1.88 50.22 -22.00
CA ARG A 23 0.46 50.60 -22.28
C ARG A 23 0.25 51.56 -23.49
N GLU A 24 -0.93 51.82 -24.10
CA GLU A 24 -2.30 51.22 -24.08
C GLU A 24 -3.08 51.61 -25.38
N SER A 25 -4.17 50.87 -25.68
CA SER A 25 -5.40 51.32 -26.38
C SER A 25 -5.45 51.82 -27.84
N LEU A 26 -5.94 50.93 -28.72
CA LEU A 26 -7.19 51.05 -29.52
C LEU A 26 -7.48 52.28 -30.42
N ALA A 27 -7.52 52.06 -31.75
CA ALA A 27 -8.57 52.57 -32.67
C ALA A 27 -8.64 51.75 -33.98
N GLN A 28 -9.82 51.66 -34.61
CA GLN A 28 -10.07 51.01 -35.93
C GLN A 28 -9.32 51.77 -37.06
N GLY A 29 -8.80 51.20 -38.16
CA GLY A 29 -9.34 50.20 -39.12
C GLY A 29 -9.51 50.89 -40.50
N PRO A 30 -9.49 50.23 -41.69
CA PRO A 30 -9.62 48.78 -41.95
C PRO A 30 -8.56 48.18 -42.92
N ASP A 31 -8.73 46.89 -43.24
CA ASP A 31 -8.36 46.16 -44.48
C ASP A 31 -6.96 46.32 -45.11
N ALA A 32 -6.02 45.43 -44.74
CA ALA A 32 -5.54 44.33 -45.63
C ALA A 32 -4.40 43.50 -45.01
N ALA A 33 -4.54 42.17 -45.04
CA ALA A 33 -3.49 41.12 -44.98
C ALA A 33 -2.29 41.29 -44.01
N THR A 34 -2.38 40.72 -42.80
CA THR A 34 -1.44 39.71 -42.21
C THR A 34 -1.88 39.32 -40.80
N THR A 35 -1.97 38.01 -40.53
CA THR A 35 -2.16 37.35 -39.22
C THR A 35 -1.71 35.89 -39.36
N ASP A 36 -0.95 35.26 -38.45
CA ASP A 36 -0.21 35.74 -37.28
C ASP A 36 1.03 34.84 -37.08
N GLU A 37 2.12 35.38 -36.55
CA GLU A 37 3.16 34.57 -35.88
C GLU A 37 3.14 34.87 -34.38
N LEU A 38 2.77 33.87 -33.57
CA LEU A 38 3.36 33.64 -32.23
C LEU A 38 2.91 32.29 -31.63
N SER A 39 3.18 31.20 -32.36
CA SER A 39 3.02 29.83 -31.87
C SER A 39 4.29 29.02 -32.08
N SER A 40 5.34 29.31 -31.29
CA SER A 40 6.60 28.57 -31.29
C SER A 40 6.47 27.19 -30.61
N LEU A 41 5.51 26.38 -31.08
CA LEU A 41 5.45 24.96 -30.80
C LEU A 41 6.48 24.25 -31.68
N GLY A 42 7.65 23.97 -31.12
CA GLY A 42 8.62 23.08 -31.74
C GLY A 42 8.11 21.63 -31.71
N SER A 43 7.30 21.26 -32.71
CA SER A 43 6.80 19.90 -32.90
C SER A 43 7.63 19.19 -33.96
N ASP A 44 8.42 18.21 -33.51
CA ASP A 44 9.06 17.16 -34.30
C ASP A 44 9.14 15.92 -33.37
N SER A 45 8.61 14.75 -33.69
CA SER A 45 7.93 14.30 -34.93
C SER A 45 6.78 13.34 -34.62
N GLU A 46 5.64 13.49 -35.27
CA GLU A 46 4.61 12.43 -35.31
C GLU A 46 5.02 11.36 -36.33
N ALA A 47 5.58 10.24 -35.85
CA ALA A 47 6.05 9.15 -36.71
C ALA A 47 5.82 7.73 -36.14
N ASN A 48 4.88 7.56 -35.22
CA ASN A 48 4.24 6.27 -34.89
C ASN A 48 2.92 6.52 -34.16
N GLY A 49 1.93 5.66 -34.40
CA GLY A 49 0.57 5.83 -33.86
C GLY A 49 0.47 5.56 -32.37
N PHE A 50 0.68 6.59 -31.54
CA PHE A 50 0.29 6.56 -30.14
C PHE A 50 -1.24 6.56 -30.02
N ALA A 51 -1.79 5.55 -29.35
CA ALA A 51 -3.14 5.66 -28.81
C ALA A 51 -3.13 6.74 -27.72
N GLU A 52 -4.05 7.70 -27.78
CA GLU A 52 -4.23 8.69 -26.70
C GLU A 52 -4.47 7.95 -25.37
N ARG A 53 -3.57 8.15 -24.40
CA ARG A 53 -3.74 7.62 -23.05
C ARG A 53 -4.87 8.40 -22.38
N ARG A 54 -6.11 7.90 -22.49
CA ARG A 54 -7.28 8.49 -21.86
C ARG A 54 -7.10 8.47 -20.34
N ILE A 55 -7.10 9.65 -19.75
CA ILE A 55 -6.98 9.87 -18.31
C ILE A 55 -8.32 10.39 -17.78
N ASP A 56 -8.73 9.96 -16.60
CA ASP A 56 -9.96 10.40 -15.95
C ASP A 56 -9.81 11.78 -15.27
N LYS A 57 -10.91 12.31 -14.75
CA LYS A 57 -10.94 13.60 -14.02
C LYS A 57 -10.20 13.60 -12.67
N PHE A 58 -9.44 12.56 -12.37
CA PHE A 58 -8.66 12.37 -11.16
C PHE A 58 -7.19 12.00 -11.42
N GLY A 59 -6.75 11.94 -12.69
CA GLY A 59 -5.37 11.63 -13.07
C GLY A 59 -5.09 10.14 -13.33
N PHE A 60 -6.08 9.25 -13.29
CA PHE A 60 -5.90 7.82 -13.56
C PHE A 60 -6.10 7.48 -15.04
N ILE A 61 -5.19 6.68 -15.60
CA ILE A 61 -5.28 6.13 -16.95
C ILE A 61 -6.39 5.08 -16.99
N VAL A 62 -7.28 5.17 -17.97
CA VAL A 62 -8.45 4.30 -18.12
C VAL A 62 -8.40 3.57 -19.47
N GLY A 63 -8.54 2.25 -19.45
CA GLY A 63 -8.67 1.44 -20.67
C GLY A 63 -9.96 1.78 -21.44
N SER A 64 -9.98 1.50 -22.76
CA SER A 64 -11.04 1.93 -23.68
C SER A 64 -12.47 1.50 -23.35
N GLN A 65 -12.65 0.54 -22.43
CA GLN A 65 -13.95 0.05 -21.95
C GLN A 65 -14.17 0.28 -20.44
N GLY A 66 -13.43 1.22 -19.84
CA GLY A 66 -13.77 1.77 -18.52
C GLY A 66 -15.15 2.43 -18.56
N ALA A 67 -16.17 1.71 -18.11
CA ALA A 67 -17.53 2.21 -18.08
C ALA A 67 -17.64 3.43 -17.16
N GLU A 68 -17.80 4.61 -17.76
CA GLU A 68 -18.22 5.84 -17.07
C GLU A 68 -19.66 5.64 -16.54
N GLY A 69 -19.78 4.90 -15.43
CA GLY A 69 -20.98 4.83 -14.62
C GLY A 69 -21.26 6.22 -14.10
N ALA A 70 -22.12 6.95 -14.82
CA ALA A 70 -22.19 8.41 -14.82
C ALA A 70 -22.29 9.00 -13.41
N LEU A 71 -21.14 9.38 -12.86
CA LEU A 71 -21.03 10.12 -11.60
C LEU A 71 -21.75 11.45 -11.82
N GLU A 72 -22.87 11.69 -11.13
CA GLU A 72 -23.67 12.91 -11.27
C GLU A 72 -22.77 14.15 -11.18
N GLU A 73 -22.48 14.75 -12.35
CA GLU A 73 -21.60 15.90 -12.47
C GLU A 73 -22.29 17.09 -11.79
N VAL A 74 -21.86 17.38 -10.55
CA VAL A 74 -22.40 18.48 -9.75
C VAL A 74 -22.35 19.76 -10.59
N PRO A 75 -23.49 20.35 -10.98
CA PRO A 75 -23.50 21.39 -12.01
C PRO A 75 -22.54 22.53 -11.69
N LEU A 76 -21.81 23.03 -12.69
CA LEU A 76 -20.68 23.95 -12.49
C LEU A 76 -21.01 25.18 -11.63
N GLU A 77 -22.24 25.69 -11.72
CA GLU A 77 -22.74 26.76 -10.85
C GLU A 77 -22.86 26.33 -9.38
N VAL A 78 -23.35 25.12 -9.11
CA VAL A 78 -23.37 24.53 -7.75
C VAL A 78 -21.94 24.29 -7.25
N LEU A 79 -21.00 23.91 -8.12
CA LEU A 79 -19.58 23.76 -7.76
C LEU A 79 -18.95 25.12 -7.39
N ARG A 80 -19.06 26.14 -8.25
CA ARG A 80 -18.59 27.52 -8.01
C ARG A 80 -19.18 28.11 -6.72
N GLN A 81 -20.46 27.84 -6.47
CA GLN A 81 -21.09 28.21 -5.22
C GLN A 81 -20.53 27.46 -4.01
N ARG A 82 -20.12 26.19 -4.12
CA ARG A 82 -19.40 25.47 -3.05
C ARG A 82 -18.01 26.07 -2.84
N GLU A 83 -17.29 26.41 -3.91
CA GLU A 83 -15.95 27.02 -3.87
C GLU A 83 -15.95 28.38 -3.17
N SER A 84 -16.80 29.32 -3.61
CA SER A 84 -16.99 30.62 -2.95
C SER A 84 -17.32 30.45 -1.46
N LYS A 85 -18.21 29.49 -1.13
CA LYS A 85 -18.59 29.14 0.24
C LYS A 85 -17.44 28.53 1.05
N TRP A 86 -16.44 27.90 0.43
CA TRP A 86 -15.22 27.37 1.07
C TRP A 86 -14.13 28.43 1.22
N LEU A 87 -13.93 29.31 0.22
CA LEU A 87 -12.99 30.42 0.28
C LEU A 87 -13.30 31.39 1.44
N ASP A 88 -14.57 31.70 1.69
CA ASP A 88 -14.99 32.47 2.88
C ASP A 88 -14.53 31.80 4.20
N MET A 89 -14.60 30.46 4.29
CA MET A 89 -14.13 29.74 5.48
C MET A 89 -12.60 29.78 5.61
N LEU A 90 -11.87 29.48 4.53
CA LEU A 90 -10.41 29.42 4.54
C LEU A 90 -9.74 30.80 4.75
N ASN A 91 -10.41 31.87 4.33
CA ASN A 91 -9.98 33.26 4.58
C ASN A 91 -10.38 33.78 5.97
N ASN A 92 -11.25 33.09 6.71
CA ASN A 92 -11.73 33.46 8.05
C ASN A 92 -11.60 32.27 9.04
N TRP A 93 -10.56 31.45 8.90
CA TRP A 93 -10.55 30.08 9.44
C TRP A 93 -10.83 29.98 10.93
N ASP A 94 -10.09 30.72 11.76
CA ASP A 94 -10.14 30.58 13.23
C ASP A 94 -11.52 31.00 13.77
N LYS A 95 -12.10 32.03 13.16
CA LYS A 95 -13.48 32.51 13.41
C LYS A 95 -14.52 31.46 13.00
N TRP A 96 -14.28 30.71 11.92
CA TRP A 96 -15.16 29.60 11.49
C TRP A 96 -14.97 28.34 12.33
N MET A 97 -13.75 27.98 12.74
CA MET A 97 -13.49 26.86 13.64
C MET A 97 -14.09 27.15 15.04
N ALA A 98 -13.73 28.26 15.67
CA ALA A 98 -14.17 28.59 17.02
C ALA A 98 -15.70 28.71 17.14
N LYS A 99 -16.37 29.34 16.16
CA LYS A 99 -17.82 29.69 16.25
C LYS A 99 -18.74 28.87 15.34
N LYS A 100 -18.22 28.13 14.36
CA LYS A 100 -19.02 27.47 13.31
C LYS A 100 -18.52 26.06 12.92
N HIS A 101 -17.65 25.39 13.70
CA HIS A 101 -17.10 24.05 13.36
C HIS A 101 -18.14 23.04 12.86
N LYS A 102 -19.33 22.96 13.49
CA LYS A 102 -20.44 22.08 13.04
C LYS A 102 -20.83 22.28 11.56
N LYS A 103 -20.65 23.48 11.00
CA LYS A 103 -20.94 23.85 9.60
C LYS A 103 -19.75 23.64 8.66
N ILE A 104 -18.51 23.60 9.17
CA ILE A 104 -17.34 23.09 8.42
C ILE A 104 -17.53 21.58 8.23
N ARG A 105 -17.77 20.85 9.31
CA ARG A 105 -18.03 19.40 9.29
C ARG A 105 -19.13 18.99 8.31
N LEU A 106 -20.28 19.68 8.34
CA LEU A 106 -21.38 19.43 7.39
C LEU A 106 -21.01 19.75 5.92
N ARG A 107 -19.94 20.51 5.66
CA ARG A 107 -19.40 20.74 4.32
C ARG A 107 -18.38 19.67 3.93
N CYS A 108 -17.53 19.20 4.84
CA CYS A 108 -16.71 18.00 4.66
C CYS A 108 -17.57 16.77 4.35
N GLN A 109 -18.70 16.61 5.04
CA GLN A 109 -19.71 15.56 4.77
C GLN A 109 -20.46 15.74 3.43
N LYS A 110 -20.30 16.88 2.73
CA LYS A 110 -20.92 17.17 1.42
C LYS A 110 -19.94 17.28 0.24
N GLY A 111 -18.63 17.21 0.49
CA GLY A 111 -17.59 17.39 -0.52
C GLY A 111 -16.86 18.72 -0.39
N ILE A 112 -15.53 18.64 -0.26
CA ILE A 112 -14.64 19.76 -0.56
C ILE A 112 -14.47 19.81 -2.10
N PRO A 113 -14.63 20.99 -2.75
CA PRO A 113 -14.34 21.14 -4.17
C PRO A 113 -12.90 20.71 -4.50
N PRO A 114 -12.67 19.99 -5.62
CA PRO A 114 -11.32 19.49 -5.96
C PRO A 114 -10.25 20.58 -5.95
N SER A 115 -10.55 21.71 -6.59
CA SER A 115 -9.79 22.97 -6.65
C SER A 115 -9.35 23.54 -5.29
N LEU A 116 -9.98 23.12 -4.19
CA LEU A 116 -9.71 23.62 -2.84
C LEU A 116 -9.23 22.54 -1.87
N ARG A 117 -9.10 21.27 -2.28
CA ARG A 117 -8.69 20.17 -1.37
C ARG A 117 -7.32 20.39 -0.76
N GLY A 118 -6.27 20.61 -1.56
CA GLY A 118 -4.91 20.83 -1.04
C GLY A 118 -4.83 21.93 0.02
N ARG A 119 -5.51 23.06 -0.22
CA ARG A 119 -5.60 24.15 0.75
C ARG A 119 -6.47 23.78 1.95
N ALA A 120 -7.63 23.16 1.77
CA ALA A 120 -8.54 22.84 2.87
C ALA A 120 -8.01 21.73 3.78
N TRP A 121 -7.41 20.69 3.21
CA TRP A 121 -6.77 19.59 3.94
C TRP A 121 -5.61 20.11 4.79
N GLN A 122 -4.74 20.99 4.28
CA GLN A 122 -3.69 21.63 5.10
C GLN A 122 -4.20 22.41 6.32
N TYR A 123 -5.38 23.04 6.21
CA TYR A 123 -6.02 23.78 7.31
C TYR A 123 -6.78 22.85 8.29
N LEU A 124 -7.30 21.72 7.82
CA LEU A 124 -7.97 20.71 8.64
C LEU A 124 -6.96 19.76 9.34
N SER A 125 -5.87 19.40 8.67
CA SER A 125 -4.85 18.49 9.19
C SER A 125 -4.01 19.12 10.29
N GLY A 126 -3.91 20.46 10.34
CA GLY A 126 -2.94 21.20 11.14
C GLY A 126 -1.61 21.43 10.42
N GLY A 127 -1.40 20.81 9.25
CA GLY A 127 -0.14 20.86 8.50
C GLY A 127 0.31 22.28 8.18
N LYS A 128 -0.62 23.21 7.88
CA LYS A 128 -0.29 24.63 7.68
C LYS A 128 0.36 25.25 8.92
N VAL A 129 -0.09 24.90 10.13
CA VAL A 129 0.45 25.47 11.38
C VAL A 129 1.85 24.92 11.64
N LYS A 130 2.08 23.62 11.42
CA LYS A 130 3.42 23.00 11.49
C LYS A 130 4.39 23.61 10.49
N LEU A 131 3.97 23.80 9.24
CA LEU A 131 4.77 24.49 8.21
C LEU A 131 5.16 25.90 8.66
N GLN A 132 4.19 26.70 9.13
CA GLN A 132 4.45 28.06 9.65
C GLN A 132 5.34 28.11 10.90
N GLN A 133 5.42 27.01 11.67
CA GLN A 133 6.31 26.88 12.83
C GLN A 133 7.74 26.42 12.45
N ASN A 134 7.93 25.82 11.27
CA ASN A 134 9.17 25.17 10.85
C ASN A 134 9.60 25.58 9.43
N PRO A 135 9.72 26.88 9.11
CA PRO A 135 10.01 27.37 7.77
C PRO A 135 11.37 26.86 7.27
N GLY A 136 11.42 26.33 6.04
CA GLY A 136 12.63 25.78 5.42
C GLY A 136 13.11 24.43 5.98
N LYS A 137 12.43 23.87 7.00
CA LYS A 137 12.84 22.60 7.60
C LYS A 137 12.63 21.40 6.66
N PHE A 138 11.66 21.47 5.74
CA PHE A 138 11.53 20.45 4.70
C PHE A 138 12.76 20.44 3.78
N ASP A 139 13.18 21.61 3.29
CA ASP A 139 14.35 21.74 2.40
C ASP A 139 15.66 21.32 3.12
N GLU A 140 15.78 21.60 4.42
CA GLU A 140 16.89 21.12 5.26
C GLU A 140 16.98 19.58 5.30
N LEU A 141 15.83 18.91 5.47
CA LEU A 141 15.73 17.44 5.50
C LEU A 141 15.88 16.82 4.11
N ASP A 142 15.40 17.50 3.06
CA ASP A 142 15.49 17.06 1.68
C ASP A 142 16.91 17.22 1.10
N MET A 143 17.66 18.23 1.55
CA MET A 143 19.09 18.35 1.25
C MET A 143 19.99 17.47 2.13
N SER A 144 19.46 16.92 3.23
CA SER A 144 20.21 16.02 4.13
C SER A 144 20.34 14.60 3.55
N PRO A 145 21.44 13.89 3.85
CA PRO A 145 21.58 12.47 3.52
C PRO A 145 20.56 11.63 4.33
N GLY A 146 19.87 10.72 3.65
CA GLY A 146 18.99 9.73 4.30
C GLY A 146 19.77 8.54 4.85
N ASP A 147 19.17 7.80 5.77
CA ASP A 147 19.65 6.48 6.17
C ASP A 147 19.45 5.48 5.01
N PRO A 148 20.51 4.84 4.48
CA PRO A 148 20.42 3.88 3.38
C PRO A 148 19.38 2.77 3.61
N LYS A 149 19.17 2.31 4.86
CA LYS A 149 18.13 1.32 5.18
C LYS A 149 16.77 1.77 4.68
N TRP A 150 16.43 3.04 4.92
CA TRP A 150 15.13 3.59 4.53
C TRP A 150 15.09 4.00 3.06
N LEU A 151 16.20 4.48 2.49
CA LEU A 151 16.25 4.82 1.06
C LEU A 151 15.97 3.60 0.16
N ASP A 152 16.68 2.49 0.38
CA ASP A 152 16.51 1.23 -0.38
C ASP A 152 15.06 0.72 -0.35
N VAL A 153 14.37 0.88 0.79
CA VAL A 153 12.98 0.46 0.95
C VAL A 153 12.03 1.46 0.29
N ILE A 154 12.24 2.77 0.44
CA ILE A 154 11.41 3.80 -0.19
C ILE A 154 11.49 3.70 -1.72
N GLU A 155 12.68 3.53 -2.32
CA GLU A 155 12.86 3.39 -3.77
C GLU A 155 12.12 2.16 -4.34
N ARG A 156 12.21 1.02 -3.63
CA ARG A 156 11.43 -0.18 -3.94
C ARG A 156 9.92 0.04 -3.79
N ASP A 157 9.49 1.02 -3.02
CA ASP A 157 8.08 1.31 -2.77
C ASP A 157 7.45 2.32 -3.75
N LEU A 158 8.22 3.18 -4.40
CA LEU A 158 7.70 4.22 -5.32
C LEU A 158 6.86 3.63 -6.47
N HIS A 159 7.41 2.63 -7.17
CA HIS A 159 6.82 2.11 -8.41
C HIS A 159 5.47 1.41 -8.22
N ARG A 160 5.11 1.03 -6.99
CA ARG A 160 3.84 0.35 -6.66
C ARG A 160 2.81 1.25 -5.97
N GLN A 161 3.05 2.56 -5.89
CA GLN A 161 2.04 3.54 -5.47
C GLN A 161 1.33 4.13 -6.70
N PHE A 162 0.04 3.82 -6.83
CA PHE A 162 -0.82 4.34 -7.90
C PHE A 162 -0.18 4.28 -9.31
N PRO A 163 0.33 3.11 -9.77
CA PRO A 163 1.11 3.00 -11.01
C PRO A 163 0.34 3.44 -12.28
N PHE A 164 -0.98 3.47 -12.21
CA PHE A 164 -1.86 3.92 -13.30
C PHE A 164 -2.20 5.42 -13.24
N HIS A 165 -1.63 6.19 -12.31
CA HIS A 165 -1.88 7.63 -12.18
C HIS A 165 -0.77 8.46 -12.85
N GLU A 166 -1.13 9.48 -13.62
CA GLU A 166 -0.24 10.29 -14.49
C GLU A 166 1.00 10.86 -13.77
N MET A 167 0.86 11.23 -12.50
CA MET A 167 1.95 11.74 -11.64
C MET A 167 2.99 10.66 -11.28
N PHE A 168 2.59 9.38 -11.18
CA PHE A 168 3.43 8.28 -10.66
C PHE A 168 3.75 7.20 -11.69
N VAL A 169 3.07 7.18 -12.84
CA VAL A 169 3.24 6.17 -13.92
C VAL A 169 4.64 6.18 -14.55
N SER A 170 5.34 7.32 -14.56
CA SER A 170 6.71 7.42 -15.07
C SER A 170 7.73 7.01 -14.01
N ARG A 171 8.47 5.92 -14.25
CA ARG A 171 9.57 5.47 -13.38
C ARG A 171 10.64 6.56 -13.26
N GLY A 172 10.95 6.96 -12.03
CA GLY A 172 11.87 8.07 -11.76
C GLY A 172 11.36 9.45 -12.20
N GLY A 173 10.09 9.57 -12.59
CA GLY A 173 9.44 10.84 -12.95
C GLY A 173 9.13 11.73 -11.75
N HIS A 174 8.76 12.98 -12.01
CA HIS A 174 8.62 14.03 -10.99
C HIS A 174 7.79 13.64 -9.75
N GLY A 175 6.67 12.93 -9.91
CA GLY A 175 5.86 12.49 -8.77
C GLY A 175 6.49 11.36 -7.96
N GLN A 176 7.22 10.44 -8.58
CA GLN A 176 8.02 9.45 -7.84
C GLN A 176 9.18 10.13 -7.09
N GLN A 177 9.81 11.15 -7.69
CA GLN A 177 10.83 11.97 -7.02
C GLN A 177 10.24 12.71 -5.81
N ASP A 178 9.13 13.44 -5.96
CA ASP A 178 8.49 14.15 -4.84
C ASP A 178 7.98 13.19 -3.74
N LEU A 179 7.52 11.98 -4.11
CA LEU A 179 7.18 10.94 -3.15
C LEU A 179 8.40 10.46 -2.35
N PHE A 180 9.53 10.21 -3.03
CA PHE A 180 10.80 9.88 -2.37
C PHE A 180 11.25 11.00 -1.43
N ARG A 181 11.21 12.27 -1.87
CA ARG A 181 11.58 13.46 -1.07
C ARG A 181 10.74 13.57 0.20
N VAL A 182 9.41 13.45 0.08
CA VAL A 182 8.47 13.49 1.22
C VAL A 182 8.74 12.35 2.22
N LEU A 183 8.97 11.13 1.74
CA LEU A 183 9.19 9.97 2.60
C LEU A 183 10.58 9.98 3.26
N LYS A 184 11.63 10.37 2.53
CA LYS A 184 12.96 10.58 3.11
C LYS A 184 12.94 11.67 4.18
N ALA A 185 12.30 12.81 3.89
CA ALA A 185 12.15 13.88 4.88
C ALA A 185 11.39 13.40 6.12
N TYR A 186 10.41 12.49 5.97
CA TYR A 186 9.73 11.86 7.12
C TYR A 186 10.70 11.05 7.98
N THR A 187 11.51 10.15 7.40
CA THR A 187 12.43 9.31 8.20
C THR A 187 13.50 10.12 8.93
N LEU A 188 13.94 11.24 8.34
CA LEU A 188 14.87 12.17 8.97
C LEU A 188 14.21 13.07 10.04
N TYR A 189 12.90 13.29 9.96
CA TYR A 189 12.11 14.02 10.97
C TYR A 189 11.64 13.11 12.13
N ARG A 190 11.45 11.81 11.87
CA ARG A 190 11.02 10.77 12.80
C ARG A 190 11.88 9.50 12.70
N PRO A 191 13.19 9.57 13.01
CA PRO A 191 14.09 8.42 12.94
C PRO A 191 13.68 7.28 13.89
N GLU A 192 12.88 7.57 14.93
CA GLU A 192 12.33 6.58 15.87
C GLU A 192 11.12 5.79 15.34
N GLU A 193 10.44 6.29 14.30
CA GLU A 193 9.41 5.53 13.56
C GLU A 193 9.96 4.97 12.24
N GLY A 194 10.93 5.65 11.61
CA GLY A 194 11.51 5.24 10.35
C GLY A 194 10.54 5.36 9.17
N TYR A 195 10.55 4.37 8.28
CA TYR A 195 9.59 4.26 7.18
C TYR A 195 8.81 2.94 7.25
N CYS A 196 7.48 3.05 7.17
CA CYS A 196 6.56 1.94 7.00
C CYS A 196 5.90 2.02 5.62
N GLN A 197 5.84 0.90 4.89
CA GLN A 197 5.23 0.78 3.55
C GLN A 197 3.86 1.47 3.41
N ALA A 198 3.03 1.44 4.46
CA ALA A 198 1.70 2.04 4.45
C ALA A 198 1.69 3.58 4.44
N GLN A 199 2.83 4.25 4.64
CA GLN A 199 2.95 5.71 4.55
C GLN A 199 3.05 6.22 3.10
N ALA A 200 3.63 5.45 2.17
CA ALA A 200 3.75 5.86 0.77
C ALA A 200 2.40 6.11 0.05
N PRO A 201 1.35 5.29 0.21
CA PRO A 201 0.04 5.63 -0.37
C PRO A 201 -0.59 6.85 0.31
N ILE A 202 -0.36 7.09 1.60
CA ILE A 202 -0.78 8.33 2.29
C ILE A 202 -0.09 9.56 1.68
N ALA A 203 1.23 9.49 1.49
CA ALA A 203 2.04 10.57 0.92
C ALA A 203 1.66 10.85 -0.55
N ALA A 204 1.42 9.81 -1.36
CA ALA A 204 1.00 9.97 -2.75
C ALA A 204 -0.39 10.64 -2.87
N VAL A 205 -1.37 10.25 -2.04
CA VAL A 205 -2.71 10.91 -2.02
C VAL A 205 -2.61 12.40 -1.68
N LEU A 206 -1.65 12.79 -0.82
CA LEU A 206 -1.37 14.19 -0.50
C LEU A 206 -0.73 14.92 -1.69
N LEU A 207 0.27 14.32 -2.33
CA LEU A 207 0.99 14.89 -3.48
C LEU A 207 0.09 15.16 -4.69
N MET A 208 -0.90 14.30 -4.95
CA MET A 208 -1.96 14.55 -5.94
C MET A 208 -2.78 15.83 -5.70
N HIS A 209 -2.66 16.45 -4.52
CA HIS A 209 -3.44 17.63 -4.12
C HIS A 209 -2.60 18.83 -3.65
N MET A 210 -1.30 18.67 -3.33
CA MET A 210 -0.43 19.74 -2.87
C MET A 210 1.07 19.42 -3.05
N PRO A 211 1.97 20.41 -3.17
CA PRO A 211 3.40 20.16 -3.37
C PRO A 211 4.09 19.51 -2.16
N ALA A 212 5.31 19.01 -2.38
CA ALA A 212 6.06 18.17 -1.47
C ALA A 212 6.14 18.66 0.00
N GLU A 213 6.56 19.91 0.26
CA GLU A 213 6.61 20.45 1.64
C GLU A 213 5.23 20.36 2.33
N GLN A 214 4.17 20.71 1.62
CA GLN A 214 2.82 20.76 2.17
C GLN A 214 2.25 19.35 2.39
N ALA A 215 2.61 18.40 1.52
CA ALA A 215 2.31 16.98 1.69
C ALA A 215 3.06 16.40 2.90
N PHE A 216 4.36 16.68 3.03
CA PHE A 216 5.17 16.30 4.19
C PHE A 216 4.57 16.77 5.52
N TRP A 217 4.19 18.05 5.66
CA TRP A 217 3.58 18.52 6.91
C TRP A 217 2.18 17.95 7.18
N CYS A 218 1.45 17.52 6.15
CA CYS A 218 0.20 16.77 6.33
C CYS A 218 0.47 15.32 6.77
N LEU A 219 1.47 14.64 6.19
CA LEU A 219 1.90 13.30 6.58
C LEU A 219 2.35 13.29 8.06
N VAL A 220 3.20 14.25 8.45
CA VAL A 220 3.64 14.45 9.85
C VAL A 220 2.44 14.60 10.80
N GLN A 221 1.41 15.37 10.44
CA GLN A 221 0.22 15.48 11.29
C GLN A 221 -0.62 14.20 11.31
N ILE A 222 -0.75 13.48 10.18
CA ILE A 222 -1.46 12.20 10.12
C ILE A 222 -0.81 11.20 11.10
N CYS A 223 0.50 11.01 11.02
CA CYS A 223 1.24 10.10 11.90
C CYS A 223 1.22 10.60 13.36
N GLU A 224 1.64 11.84 13.65
CA GLU A 224 1.72 12.35 15.04
C GLU A 224 0.38 12.44 15.77
N LYS A 225 -0.71 12.82 15.06
CA LYS A 225 -1.96 13.29 15.69
C LYS A 225 -3.17 12.41 15.40
N TYR A 226 -3.32 11.95 14.16
CA TYR A 226 -4.50 11.17 13.76
C TYR A 226 -4.31 9.67 14.01
N LEU A 227 -3.14 9.14 13.66
CA LEU A 227 -2.82 7.71 13.63
C LEU A 227 -1.54 7.37 14.43
N PRO A 228 -1.33 7.92 15.66
CA PRO A 228 -0.09 7.70 16.39
C PRO A 228 0.15 6.21 16.68
N GLY A 229 1.38 5.76 16.47
CA GLY A 229 1.80 4.38 16.68
C GLY A 229 1.40 3.38 15.58
N TYR A 230 0.60 3.77 14.58
CA TYR A 230 0.19 2.87 13.48
C TYR A 230 1.37 2.32 12.69
N TYR A 231 2.40 3.14 12.48
CA TYR A 231 3.55 2.84 11.62
C TYR A 231 4.74 2.25 12.40
N SER A 232 4.56 1.94 13.68
CA SER A 232 5.58 1.30 14.53
C SER A 232 5.77 -0.19 14.20
N GLU A 233 6.99 -0.72 14.32
CA GLU A 233 7.36 -2.09 13.91
C GLU A 233 6.44 -3.20 14.45
N LYS A 234 5.88 -3.01 15.66
CA LYS A 234 5.04 -4.01 16.35
C LYS A 234 3.54 -3.88 16.08
N LEU A 235 3.12 -2.83 15.36
CA LEU A 235 1.73 -2.55 15.02
C LEU A 235 0.75 -2.57 16.22
N GLU A 236 1.22 -2.30 17.43
CA GLU A 236 0.40 -2.45 18.66
C GLU A 236 -0.87 -1.60 18.62
N ALA A 237 -0.78 -0.38 18.06
CA ALA A 237 -1.90 0.53 17.88
C ALA A 237 -2.95 0.01 16.86
N ILE A 238 -2.52 -0.74 15.83
CA ILE A 238 -3.44 -1.41 14.87
C ILE A 238 -4.10 -2.61 15.53
N GLN A 239 -3.34 -3.42 16.28
CA GLN A 239 -3.91 -4.55 17.03
C GLN A 239 -4.97 -4.08 18.04
N LEU A 240 -4.68 -3.02 18.78
CA LEU A 240 -5.62 -2.41 19.73
C LEU A 240 -6.86 -1.81 19.04
N ASP A 241 -6.67 -1.09 17.94
CA ASP A 241 -7.80 -0.57 17.14
C ASP A 241 -8.61 -1.69 16.47
N GLY A 242 -8.05 -2.89 16.26
CA GLY A 242 -8.76 -4.09 15.81
C GLY A 242 -9.73 -4.66 16.84
N GLU A 243 -9.29 -4.80 18.10
CA GLU A 243 -10.18 -5.18 19.21
C GLU A 243 -11.31 -4.16 19.42
N ILE A 244 -11.01 -2.87 19.23
CA ILE A 244 -12.00 -1.79 19.26
C ILE A 244 -12.99 -1.93 18.10
N LEU A 245 -12.51 -2.16 16.87
CA LEU A 245 -13.34 -2.35 15.68
C LEU A 245 -14.28 -3.55 15.87
N PHE A 246 -13.76 -4.66 16.39
CA PHE A 246 -14.51 -5.87 16.65
C PHE A 246 -15.60 -5.67 17.70
N SER A 247 -15.27 -5.07 18.85
CA SER A 247 -16.25 -4.75 19.90
C SER A 247 -17.31 -3.74 19.45
N LEU A 248 -16.98 -2.81 18.54
CA LEU A 248 -17.96 -1.92 17.90
C LEU A 248 -18.83 -2.65 16.86
N LEU A 249 -18.28 -3.64 16.14
CA LEU A 249 -19.03 -4.47 15.21
C LEU A 249 -20.15 -5.24 15.90
N GLN A 250 -19.94 -5.71 17.15
CA GLN A 250 -21.01 -6.33 17.94
C GLN A 250 -22.27 -5.45 18.05
N LYS A 251 -22.09 -4.13 18.07
CA LYS A 251 -23.14 -3.11 18.25
C LYS A 251 -23.75 -2.66 16.91
N VAL A 252 -22.98 -2.72 15.82
CA VAL A 252 -23.39 -2.32 14.45
C VAL A 252 -24.00 -3.48 13.65
N SER A 253 -23.42 -4.67 13.76
CA SER A 253 -23.86 -5.89 13.08
C SER A 253 -23.56 -7.12 13.94
N PRO A 254 -24.48 -7.50 14.85
CA PRO A 254 -24.34 -8.72 15.66
C PRO A 254 -24.17 -9.99 14.83
N VAL A 255 -24.71 -10.00 13.60
CA VAL A 255 -24.61 -11.11 12.63
C VAL A 255 -23.15 -11.25 12.14
N ALA A 256 -22.55 -10.17 11.63
CA ALA A 256 -21.17 -10.17 11.17
C ALA A 256 -20.19 -10.49 12.30
N HIS A 257 -20.36 -9.87 13.48
CA HIS A 257 -19.56 -10.17 14.67
C HIS A 257 -19.64 -11.66 15.03
N LYS A 258 -20.85 -12.22 15.18
CA LYS A 258 -21.03 -13.63 15.56
C LYS A 258 -20.43 -14.59 14.53
N HIS A 259 -20.48 -14.26 13.23
CA HIS A 259 -19.82 -15.04 12.19
C HIS A 259 -18.30 -15.02 12.35
N LEU A 260 -17.69 -13.83 12.41
CA LEU A 260 -16.23 -13.70 12.56
C LEU A 260 -15.72 -14.33 13.86
N SER A 261 -16.45 -14.19 14.98
CA SER A 261 -16.13 -14.90 16.23
C SER A 261 -16.19 -16.43 16.06
N ARG A 262 -17.20 -16.96 15.35
CA ARG A 262 -17.33 -18.41 15.11
C ARG A 262 -16.20 -18.95 14.23
N GLN A 263 -15.81 -18.20 13.20
CA GLN A 263 -14.69 -18.54 12.32
C GLN A 263 -13.32 -18.25 12.94
N LYS A 264 -13.24 -17.62 14.12
CA LYS A 264 -11.99 -17.15 14.75
C LYS A 264 -11.15 -16.26 13.81
N ILE A 265 -11.81 -15.40 13.02
CA ILE A 265 -11.12 -14.48 12.12
C ILE A 265 -10.63 -13.28 12.91
N ASP A 266 -9.31 -13.15 12.98
CA ASP A 266 -8.62 -12.00 13.55
C ASP A 266 -8.86 -10.73 12.70
N PRO A 267 -9.16 -9.56 13.30
CA PRO A 267 -9.30 -8.28 12.59
C PRO A 267 -8.14 -7.94 11.64
N LEU A 268 -6.89 -8.24 12.00
CA LEU A 268 -5.70 -7.87 11.22
C LEU A 268 -5.71 -8.49 9.80
N LEU A 269 -6.36 -9.64 9.61
CA LEU A 269 -6.40 -10.35 8.33
C LEU A 269 -7.16 -9.60 7.22
N TYR A 270 -7.92 -8.57 7.57
CA TYR A 270 -8.64 -7.72 6.61
C TYR A 270 -8.46 -6.21 6.85
N MET A 271 -8.34 -5.73 8.10
CA MET A 271 -8.37 -4.29 8.38
C MET A 271 -7.03 -3.57 8.26
N THR A 272 -5.91 -4.29 8.18
CA THR A 272 -4.57 -3.70 8.33
C THR A 272 -4.29 -2.67 7.23
N GLU A 273 -4.50 -3.01 5.95
CA GLU A 273 -4.39 -2.04 4.85
C GLU A 273 -5.45 -0.93 4.97
N TRP A 274 -6.71 -1.30 5.26
CA TRP A 274 -7.82 -0.36 5.39
C TRP A 274 -7.51 0.79 6.36
N PHE A 275 -6.89 0.48 7.51
CA PHE A 275 -6.62 1.44 8.57
C PHE A 275 -5.26 2.13 8.39
N MET A 276 -4.19 1.40 8.08
CA MET A 276 -2.84 1.99 7.91
C MET A 276 -2.73 2.87 6.66
N CYS A 277 -3.38 2.47 5.56
CA CYS A 277 -3.43 3.22 4.31
C CYS A 277 -4.66 4.16 4.21
N ALA A 278 -5.43 4.33 5.30
CA ALA A 278 -6.64 5.16 5.35
C ALA A 278 -7.59 4.96 4.15
N PHE A 279 -7.86 3.68 3.82
CA PHE A 279 -8.64 3.19 2.68
C PHE A 279 -8.18 3.58 1.27
N SER A 280 -7.05 4.28 1.12
CA SER A 280 -6.58 4.82 -0.17
C SER A 280 -6.24 3.78 -1.23
N ARG A 281 -5.88 2.55 -0.82
CA ARG A 281 -5.64 1.40 -1.69
C ARG A 281 -6.87 0.51 -1.90
N THR A 282 -7.90 0.69 -1.08
CA THR A 282 -9.05 -0.23 -1.00
C THR A 282 -10.32 0.31 -1.66
N LEU A 283 -10.57 1.63 -1.61
CA LEU A 283 -11.80 2.24 -2.12
C LEU A 283 -11.61 2.85 -3.51
N PRO A 284 -12.69 2.92 -4.34
CA PRO A 284 -12.71 3.75 -5.54
C PRO A 284 -12.33 5.19 -5.21
N TRP A 285 -11.58 5.83 -6.09
CA TRP A 285 -10.91 7.09 -5.78
C TRP A 285 -11.85 8.21 -5.32
N SER A 286 -13.02 8.37 -5.95
CA SER A 286 -14.03 9.34 -5.50
C SER A 286 -14.41 9.13 -4.03
N SER A 287 -14.61 7.89 -3.60
CA SER A 287 -14.87 7.54 -2.19
C SER A 287 -13.67 7.82 -1.27
N VAL A 288 -12.43 7.56 -1.69
CA VAL A 288 -11.21 7.90 -0.92
C VAL A 288 -11.21 9.39 -0.58
N LEU A 289 -11.40 10.26 -1.58
CA LEU A 289 -11.43 11.71 -1.41
C LEU A 289 -12.50 12.16 -0.39
N ARG A 290 -13.66 11.50 -0.38
CA ARG A 290 -14.74 11.82 0.55
C ARG A 290 -14.50 11.31 1.96
N VAL A 291 -13.90 10.14 2.11
CA VAL A 291 -13.44 9.62 3.39
C VAL A 291 -12.38 10.56 3.98
N TRP A 292 -11.43 11.04 3.17
CA TRP A 292 -10.37 11.95 3.57
C TRP A 292 -10.88 13.36 3.97
N ASP A 293 -11.79 13.94 3.18
CA ASP A 293 -12.49 15.20 3.52
C ASP A 293 -13.11 15.15 4.94
N MET A 294 -13.72 14.02 5.29
CA MET A 294 -14.33 13.80 6.61
C MET A 294 -13.29 13.45 7.68
N PHE A 295 -12.30 12.62 7.37
CA PHE A 295 -11.24 12.17 8.28
C PHE A 295 -10.45 13.34 8.86
N PHE A 296 -9.98 14.28 8.04
CA PHE A 296 -9.30 15.47 8.57
C PHE A 296 -10.22 16.33 9.45
N CYS A 297 -11.53 16.37 9.20
CA CYS A 297 -12.45 17.16 10.03
C CYS A 297 -12.87 16.47 11.33
N GLU A 298 -12.87 15.13 11.38
CA GLU A 298 -13.55 14.33 12.42
C GLU A 298 -12.69 13.21 13.06
N GLY A 299 -11.44 13.07 12.63
CA GLY A 299 -10.46 12.11 13.12
C GLY A 299 -10.73 10.66 12.71
N VAL A 300 -10.00 9.73 13.33
CA VAL A 300 -10.08 8.27 13.11
C VAL A 300 -11.50 7.69 13.19
N LYS A 301 -12.43 8.40 13.85
CA LYS A 301 -13.86 8.03 13.92
C LYS A 301 -14.45 7.71 12.54
N ILE A 302 -13.97 8.37 11.49
CA ILE A 302 -14.37 8.09 10.11
C ILE A 302 -13.80 6.76 9.61
N ILE A 303 -12.53 6.45 9.89
CA ILE A 303 -11.89 5.16 9.54
C ILE A 303 -12.65 3.99 10.16
N PHE A 304 -12.98 4.08 11.46
CA PHE A 304 -13.84 3.11 12.15
C PHE A 304 -15.24 3.00 11.52
N ARG A 305 -15.90 4.13 11.21
CA ARG A 305 -17.23 4.12 10.58
C ARG A 305 -17.20 3.45 9.20
N VAL A 306 -16.19 3.73 8.37
CA VAL A 306 -16.02 3.09 7.05
C VAL A 306 -15.84 1.59 7.22
N GLY A 307 -14.88 1.14 8.06
CA GLY A 307 -14.66 -0.30 8.29
C GLY A 307 -15.91 -1.02 8.79
N LEU A 308 -16.66 -0.42 9.72
CA LEU A 308 -17.92 -0.96 10.24
C LEU A 308 -19.03 -1.02 9.18
N VAL A 309 -19.11 -0.05 8.27
CA VAL A 309 -20.05 -0.06 7.13
C VAL A 309 -19.70 -1.16 6.13
N LEU A 310 -18.41 -1.31 5.80
CA LEU A 310 -17.95 -2.37 4.90
C LEU A 310 -18.23 -3.76 5.50
N LEU A 311 -17.91 -3.99 6.78
CA LEU A 311 -18.23 -5.23 7.51
C LEU A 311 -19.73 -5.50 7.60
N LYS A 312 -20.54 -4.47 7.91
CA LYS A 312 -22.01 -4.53 7.94
C LYS A 312 -22.56 -5.00 6.59
N HIS A 313 -22.06 -4.47 5.46
CA HIS A 313 -22.59 -4.84 4.15
C HIS A 313 -21.94 -6.06 3.51
N ALA A 314 -20.74 -6.46 3.91
CA ALA A 314 -20.12 -7.72 3.51
C ALA A 314 -20.77 -8.93 4.21
N LEU A 315 -21.00 -8.86 5.52
CA LEU A 315 -21.33 -10.03 6.37
C LEU A 315 -22.57 -9.84 7.27
N GLY A 316 -23.27 -8.71 7.21
CA GLY A 316 -24.33 -8.37 8.17
C GLY A 316 -25.71 -9.02 7.95
N SER A 317 -25.88 -9.89 6.96
CA SER A 317 -27.14 -10.64 6.74
C SER A 317 -26.91 -12.15 6.74
N PRO A 318 -27.88 -12.97 7.20
CA PRO A 318 -27.73 -14.44 7.25
C PRO A 318 -27.43 -15.08 5.89
N GLU A 319 -27.88 -14.47 4.79
CA GLU A 319 -27.71 -14.94 3.41
C GLU A 319 -26.26 -14.79 2.99
N LYS A 320 -25.65 -13.64 3.27
CA LYS A 320 -24.23 -13.36 3.00
C LYS A 320 -23.32 -14.26 3.83
N VAL A 321 -23.69 -14.53 5.09
CA VAL A 321 -22.99 -15.47 5.98
C VAL A 321 -23.11 -16.92 5.49
N LYS A 322 -24.27 -17.36 4.99
CA LYS A 322 -24.43 -18.70 4.39
C LYS A 322 -23.54 -18.92 3.16
N ALA A 323 -23.19 -17.84 2.45
CA ALA A 323 -22.30 -17.85 1.30
C ALA A 323 -20.80 -17.72 1.65
N CYS A 324 -20.44 -17.81 2.93
CA CYS A 324 -19.07 -17.81 3.45
C CYS A 324 -18.99 -18.80 4.63
N GLN A 325 -18.85 -20.10 4.38
CA GLN A 325 -19.08 -21.11 5.42
C GLN A 325 -17.86 -21.35 6.31
N GLY A 326 -16.64 -21.22 5.77
CA GLY A 326 -15.38 -21.32 6.49
C GLY A 326 -14.65 -19.97 6.66
N GLN A 327 -13.37 -20.07 7.04
CA GLN A 327 -12.47 -18.93 7.17
C GLN A 327 -12.11 -18.33 5.81
N TYR A 328 -11.75 -19.18 4.84
CA TYR A 328 -11.22 -18.78 3.54
C TYR A 328 -12.21 -17.90 2.78
N GLU A 329 -13.44 -18.37 2.57
CA GLU A 329 -14.46 -17.66 1.79
C GLU A 329 -14.92 -16.37 2.50
N THR A 330 -14.73 -16.28 3.82
CA THR A 330 -14.99 -15.07 4.60
C THR A 330 -13.88 -14.04 4.44
N ILE A 331 -12.61 -14.45 4.48
CA ILE A 331 -11.46 -13.59 4.21
C ILE A 331 -11.44 -13.11 2.76
N GLU A 332 -11.69 -14.02 1.81
CA GLU A 332 -11.86 -13.71 0.39
C GLU A 332 -12.91 -12.61 0.21
N ARG A 333 -14.13 -12.78 0.76
CA ARG A 333 -15.22 -11.79 0.70
C ARG A 333 -14.88 -10.43 1.34
N LEU A 334 -13.93 -10.38 2.26
CA LEU A 334 -13.44 -9.13 2.86
C LEU A 334 -12.30 -8.48 2.06
N ARG A 335 -11.64 -9.23 1.17
CA ARG A 335 -10.70 -8.70 0.18
C ARG A 335 -11.45 -8.23 -1.08
N SER A 336 -12.32 -9.08 -1.65
CA SER A 336 -13.20 -8.77 -2.78
C SER A 336 -14.55 -8.17 -2.33
N LEU A 337 -14.48 -6.98 -1.74
CA LEU A 337 -15.66 -6.20 -1.37
C LEU A 337 -16.48 -5.81 -2.61
N SER A 338 -17.82 -5.82 -2.50
CA SER A 338 -18.67 -5.52 -3.66
C SER A 338 -18.57 -4.04 -4.05
N PRO A 339 -18.28 -3.69 -5.33
CA PRO A 339 -18.12 -2.30 -5.76
C PRO A 339 -19.31 -1.39 -5.38
N LYS A 340 -20.54 -1.94 -5.36
CA LYS A 340 -21.76 -1.22 -4.96
C LYS A 340 -21.69 -0.63 -3.55
N ILE A 341 -21.02 -1.30 -2.61
CA ILE A 341 -20.92 -0.83 -1.21
C ILE A 341 -19.77 0.17 -1.01
N MET A 342 -18.91 0.32 -2.03
CA MET A 342 -17.73 1.18 -2.04
C MET A 342 -17.94 2.46 -2.86
N GLN A 343 -19.07 2.59 -3.58
CA GLN A 343 -19.45 3.79 -4.35
C GLN A 343 -19.73 4.99 -3.45
N GLU A 344 -19.35 6.19 -3.92
CA GLU A 344 -19.30 7.43 -3.14
C GLU A 344 -20.61 7.74 -2.40
N ALA A 345 -21.73 7.82 -3.13
CA ALA A 345 -23.01 8.25 -2.58
C ALA A 345 -23.51 7.31 -1.47
N PHE A 346 -23.45 5.98 -1.72
CA PHE A 346 -23.88 4.96 -0.77
C PHE A 346 -22.98 4.94 0.48
N LEU A 347 -21.66 4.88 0.27
CA LEU A 347 -20.70 4.78 1.37
C LEU A 347 -20.74 6.02 2.27
N VAL A 348 -20.76 7.23 1.68
CA VAL A 348 -20.82 8.48 2.45
C VAL A 348 -22.13 8.59 3.25
N GLN A 349 -23.26 8.18 2.69
CA GLN A 349 -24.55 8.17 3.41
C GLN A 349 -24.47 7.26 4.64
N GLU A 350 -24.15 5.98 4.44
CA GLU A 350 -24.06 5.00 5.52
C GLU A 350 -23.01 5.38 6.59
N VAL A 351 -21.86 5.92 6.18
CA VAL A 351 -20.81 6.39 7.10
C VAL A 351 -21.25 7.60 7.93
N VAL A 352 -22.08 8.49 7.40
CA VAL A 352 -22.64 9.63 8.14
C VAL A 352 -23.75 9.17 9.10
N GLU A 353 -24.65 8.30 8.63
CA GLU A 353 -25.80 7.80 9.41
C GLU A 353 -25.39 6.85 10.55
N LEU A 354 -24.26 6.14 10.45
CA LEU A 354 -23.85 5.16 11.45
C LEU A 354 -23.77 5.77 12.87
N PRO A 355 -24.45 5.21 13.90
CA PRO A 355 -24.56 5.82 15.23
C PRO A 355 -23.32 5.63 16.13
N VAL A 356 -22.12 5.48 15.55
CA VAL A 356 -20.84 5.33 16.28
C VAL A 356 -20.24 6.71 16.55
N THR A 357 -20.08 7.04 17.83
CA THR A 357 -19.53 8.31 18.31
C THR A 357 -18.10 8.18 18.81
N GLU A 358 -17.39 9.31 18.79
CA GLU A 358 -16.06 9.53 19.37
C GLU A 358 -15.93 8.88 20.76
N ARG A 359 -16.85 9.21 21.66
CA ARG A 359 -16.91 8.71 23.04
C ARG A 359 -17.11 7.20 23.17
N GLN A 360 -17.67 6.54 22.16
CA GLN A 360 -17.75 5.09 22.15
C GLN A 360 -16.40 4.47 21.77
N ILE A 361 -15.65 5.09 20.84
CA ILE A 361 -14.29 4.67 20.47
C ILE A 361 -13.33 4.93 21.64
N GLU A 362 -13.34 6.13 22.24
CA GLU A 362 -12.56 6.48 23.44
C GLU A 362 -12.82 5.50 24.61
N ARG A 363 -14.10 5.20 24.89
CA ARG A 363 -14.49 4.26 25.95
C ARG A 363 -14.03 2.84 25.65
N GLU A 364 -14.16 2.39 24.41
CA GLU A 364 -13.75 1.04 24.01
C GLU A 364 -12.22 0.91 24.04
N HIS A 365 -11.48 1.94 23.61
CA HIS A 365 -10.03 2.03 23.73
C HIS A 365 -9.56 1.84 25.18
N LEU A 366 -10.17 2.56 26.14
CA LEU A 366 -9.84 2.40 27.56
C LEU A 366 -10.22 1.01 28.15
N ILE A 367 -11.10 0.25 27.50
CA ILE A 367 -11.45 -1.12 27.88
C ILE A 367 -10.42 -2.10 27.31
N GLN A 368 -10.11 -2.00 26.01
CA GLN A 368 -9.16 -2.92 25.36
C GLN A 368 -7.71 -2.66 25.80
N LEU A 369 -7.33 -1.40 26.06
CA LEU A 369 -6.01 -1.04 26.60
C LEU A 369 -5.77 -1.68 27.97
N ARG A 370 -6.79 -1.71 28.84
CA ARG A 370 -6.70 -2.39 30.13
C ARG A 370 -6.52 -3.90 29.96
N ARG A 371 -7.30 -4.53 29.09
CA ARG A 371 -7.18 -5.97 28.80
C ARG A 371 -5.82 -6.32 28.22
N TRP A 372 -5.25 -5.44 27.39
CA TRP A 372 -3.88 -5.57 26.90
C TRP A 372 -2.87 -5.52 28.04
N GLN A 373 -2.97 -4.53 28.93
CA GLN A 373 -2.13 -4.43 30.13
C GLN A 373 -2.24 -5.67 31.04
N GLU A 374 -3.45 -6.24 31.18
CA GLU A 374 -3.73 -7.45 31.95
C GLU A 374 -3.20 -8.75 31.30
N THR A 375 -2.94 -8.77 29.98
CA THR A 375 -2.59 -10.01 29.23
C THR A 375 -1.22 -10.00 28.55
N ARG A 376 -0.68 -8.82 28.23
CA ARG A 376 0.57 -8.61 27.47
C ARG A 376 1.54 -7.63 28.14
N GLY A 377 1.13 -6.96 29.22
CA GLY A 377 1.91 -5.91 29.89
C GLY A 377 1.71 -4.53 29.26
N GLU A 378 2.53 -3.56 29.68
CA GLU A 378 2.44 -2.19 29.16
C GLU A 378 2.77 -2.14 27.65
N LEU A 379 2.06 -1.26 26.92
CA LEU A 379 2.37 -0.95 25.52
C LEU A 379 3.79 -0.39 25.43
N GLN A 380 4.58 -0.91 24.51
CA GLN A 380 5.94 -0.43 24.28
C GLN A 380 5.91 0.84 23.41
N CYS A 381 4.89 0.98 22.57
CA CYS A 381 4.57 2.22 21.89
C CYS A 381 3.87 3.21 22.84
N CYS A 382 4.66 4.04 23.54
CA CYS A 382 4.19 5.19 24.32
C CYS A 382 3.69 6.35 23.43
N SER A 383 2.73 6.06 22.57
CA SER A 383 2.13 7.03 21.64
C SER A 383 1.37 8.16 22.37
N PRO A 384 1.43 9.39 21.86
CA PRO A 384 0.61 10.50 22.38
C PRO A 384 -0.90 10.22 22.16
N PRO A 385 -1.78 10.80 22.97
CA PRO A 385 -3.22 10.64 22.80
C PRO A 385 -3.67 11.21 21.45
N ARG A 386 -4.28 10.33 20.64
CA ARG A 386 -4.88 10.64 19.34
C ARG A 386 -5.83 11.83 19.42
N LEU A 387 -5.73 12.74 18.46
CA LEU A 387 -6.61 13.91 18.33
C LEU A 387 -7.73 13.65 17.31
N HIS A 388 -8.98 13.89 17.73
CA HIS A 388 -10.16 13.60 16.92
C HIS A 388 -10.50 14.68 15.88
N GLY A 389 -9.52 14.98 15.01
CA GLY A 389 -9.64 15.85 13.85
C GLY A 389 -9.39 17.34 14.10
N ALA A 390 -9.55 18.13 13.05
CA ALA A 390 -9.18 19.55 12.95
C ALA A 390 -9.43 20.41 14.19
N LYS A 391 -10.56 20.23 14.89
CA LYS A 391 -10.81 21.03 16.10
C LYS A 391 -9.91 20.60 17.28
N ALA A 392 -9.73 19.31 17.52
CA ALA A 392 -8.89 18.84 18.62
C ALA A 392 -7.42 19.26 18.41
N ILE A 393 -6.98 19.31 17.15
CA ILE A 393 -5.64 19.81 16.77
C ILE A 393 -5.54 21.33 17.00
N LEU A 394 -6.50 22.13 16.54
CA LEU A 394 -6.48 23.58 16.76
C LEU A 394 -6.57 23.98 18.24
N ASP A 395 -7.30 23.22 19.05
CA ASP A 395 -7.40 23.44 20.50
C ASP A 395 -6.11 23.00 21.25
N ALA A 396 -5.26 22.14 20.64
CA ALA A 396 -4.04 21.58 21.25
C ALA A 396 -2.73 22.24 20.76
N GLU A 397 -2.63 22.58 19.48
CA GLU A 397 -1.51 23.31 18.86
C GLU A 397 -1.98 24.71 18.37
N PRO A 398 -2.32 25.64 19.29
CA PRO A 398 -2.75 26.99 18.93
C PRO A 398 -1.62 27.74 18.20
N GLY A 399 -1.85 28.07 16.93
CA GLY A 399 -0.83 28.64 16.03
C GLY A 399 -0.30 30.01 16.46
N PRO A 400 0.90 30.40 15.99
CA PRO A 400 1.62 31.60 16.44
C PRO A 400 1.04 32.90 15.83
N TRP A 401 -0.17 33.26 16.23
CA TRP A 401 -0.79 34.55 15.92
C TRP A 401 -1.33 35.19 17.21
N PRO A 402 -1.14 36.50 17.42
CA PRO A 402 -1.57 37.15 18.65
C PRO A 402 -3.10 37.10 18.75
N ALA A 403 -3.59 36.58 19.88
CA ALA A 403 -4.98 36.81 20.29
C ALA A 403 -5.24 38.33 20.23
N LEU A 404 -6.35 38.73 19.60
CA LEU A 404 -6.68 40.12 19.26
C LEU A 404 -6.60 41.07 20.46
N GLN A 405 -5.40 41.60 20.70
CA GLN A 405 -5.21 42.81 21.50
C GLN A 405 -5.95 43.94 20.77
N PRO A 406 -6.90 44.64 21.42
CA PRO A 406 -7.59 45.74 20.78
C PRO A 406 -6.55 46.79 20.40
N SER A 407 -6.57 47.23 19.14
CA SER A 407 -5.61 48.20 18.60
C SER A 407 -5.50 49.41 19.52
N PRO A 408 -4.28 49.90 19.86
CA PRO A 408 -4.11 51.02 20.77
C PRO A 408 -4.74 52.27 20.16
N SER A 409 -5.97 52.54 20.57
CA SER A 409 -6.76 53.65 20.07
C SER A 409 -6.10 54.95 20.53
N ILE A 410 -5.69 55.80 19.59
CA ILE A 410 -5.06 57.10 19.88
C ILE A 410 -6.03 57.90 20.75
N ARG A 411 -5.70 58.07 22.03
CA ARG A 411 -6.50 58.87 22.97
C ARG A 411 -6.08 60.32 22.90
N LEU A 412 -6.99 61.17 22.43
CA LEU A 412 -6.93 62.61 22.72
C LEU A 412 -7.14 62.82 24.24
N PRO A 413 -6.49 63.82 24.87
CA PRO A 413 -6.61 64.03 26.32
C PRO A 413 -7.89 64.81 26.70
N PRO A 414 -8.71 64.31 27.66
CA PRO A 414 -9.57 65.13 28.52
C PRO A 414 -8.74 65.67 29.71
N ASP A 415 -9.11 66.73 30.45
CA ASP A 415 -10.38 67.47 30.60
C ASP A 415 -10.17 68.99 30.71
N VAL A 416 -11.22 69.78 30.39
CA VAL A 416 -11.60 71.00 31.12
C VAL A 416 -13.13 70.97 31.31
N PRO A 417 -13.70 71.24 32.52
CA PRO A 417 -14.99 70.65 32.92
C PRO A 417 -16.20 71.61 32.86
N LEU A 418 -17.42 71.07 33.07
CA LEU A 418 -18.59 71.59 33.84
C LEU A 418 -19.86 70.70 33.56
N PRO A 419 -21.04 70.81 34.24
CA PRO A 419 -21.33 69.90 35.36
C PRO A 419 -22.74 69.22 35.38
N GLY A 420 -22.92 68.14 36.17
CA GLY A 420 -24.27 67.83 36.71
C GLY A 420 -24.64 66.39 37.10
N SER A 421 -25.63 66.30 38.01
CA SER A 421 -26.53 65.16 38.29
C SER A 421 -26.00 63.78 38.73
N LYS A 422 -25.66 63.72 40.03
CA LYS A 422 -25.62 62.56 40.96
C LYS A 422 -26.41 61.29 40.56
N ALA A 423 -25.75 60.13 40.68
CA ALA A 423 -26.34 58.85 41.10
C ALA A 423 -25.45 58.20 42.19
N LYS A 424 -25.99 57.36 43.09
CA LYS A 424 -25.29 56.91 44.32
C LYS A 424 -24.59 55.52 44.21
N PRO A 425 -23.49 55.29 44.96
CA PRO A 425 -22.66 54.08 44.86
C PRO A 425 -22.96 53.00 45.93
N LYS A 426 -22.29 51.84 45.82
CA LYS A 426 -22.03 50.90 46.93
C LYS A 426 -20.54 50.48 46.96
N PRO A 427 -19.86 50.50 48.13
CA PRO A 427 -18.45 50.10 48.29
C PRO A 427 -18.25 48.61 48.69
N PRO A 428 -16.99 48.09 48.73
CA PRO A 428 -16.71 46.64 48.80
C PRO A 428 -16.27 46.11 50.18
N LYS A 429 -16.12 44.77 50.25
CA LYS A 429 -15.28 44.00 51.20
C LYS A 429 -14.66 42.83 50.39
N GLN A 430 -13.37 42.49 50.44
CA GLN A 430 -12.54 42.02 51.56
C GLN A 430 -13.13 40.80 52.29
N ALA A 431 -12.36 39.83 52.80
CA ALA A 431 -11.01 39.31 52.53
C ALA A 431 -10.81 38.09 53.49
N GLN A 432 -9.77 37.27 53.28
CA GLN A 432 -9.34 36.18 54.18
C GLN A 432 -10.37 35.07 54.52
N LYS A 433 -10.07 33.84 54.08
CA LYS A 433 -9.49 32.85 55.03
C LYS A 433 -8.75 31.74 54.29
N GLU A 434 -7.63 31.31 54.87
CA GLU A 434 -6.86 30.15 54.42
C GLU A 434 -6.77 29.13 55.56
N GLN A 435 -6.41 27.89 55.22
CA GLN A 435 -5.96 26.81 56.12
C GLN A 435 -6.96 26.24 57.16
N ARG A 436 -7.23 24.94 57.04
CA ARG A 436 -6.49 23.95 57.86
C ARG A 436 -6.58 22.53 57.28
N LYS A 437 -5.50 21.76 57.46
CA LYS A 437 -5.37 20.33 57.11
C LYS A 437 -4.82 19.60 58.34
N GLN A 438 -5.34 18.41 58.66
CA GLN A 438 -4.92 17.51 59.76
C GLN A 438 -5.14 18.10 61.19
N THR A 439 -5.60 17.35 62.19
CA THR A 439 -5.10 16.05 62.69
C THR A 439 -6.11 15.33 63.58
N LYS A 440 -6.05 13.97 63.62
CA LYS A 440 -6.48 13.04 64.71
C LYS A 440 -7.98 13.01 65.11
N ALA A 441 -8.55 11.91 65.66
CA ALA A 441 -8.21 10.49 65.59
C ALA A 441 -9.39 9.59 66.10
N ARG A 442 -9.51 8.38 65.53
CA ARG A 442 -9.94 7.09 66.13
C ARG A 442 -10.95 7.10 67.32
N GLY A 443 -12.17 6.59 67.07
CA GLY A 443 -13.18 6.21 68.09
C GLY A 443 -14.26 5.28 67.48
N GLN A 444 -14.98 4.48 68.27
CA GLN A 444 -15.87 3.40 67.78
C GLN A 444 -17.32 3.47 68.32
N LEU A 445 -18.21 2.83 67.54
CA LEU A 445 -19.38 2.02 67.94
C LEU A 445 -20.77 2.66 68.19
N GLU A 446 -21.76 1.77 68.00
CA GLU A 446 -23.16 1.74 68.47
C GLU A 446 -24.31 2.33 67.60
N LYS A 447 -25.34 1.45 67.52
CA LYS A 447 -26.72 1.47 66.98
C LYS A 447 -27.67 2.53 67.60
N PRO A 448 -29.01 2.56 67.31
CA PRO A 448 -29.84 1.90 66.27
C PRO A 448 -30.80 2.86 65.48
N PRO A 449 -31.59 2.35 64.51
CA PRO A 449 -32.68 3.08 63.83
C PRO A 449 -34.11 2.71 64.32
N ALA A 450 -35.10 3.58 64.06
CA ALA A 450 -36.54 3.41 64.33
C ALA A 450 -37.40 4.27 63.34
N PRO A 451 -38.75 4.13 63.22
CA PRO A 451 -39.32 3.68 61.94
C PRO A 451 -40.61 4.40 61.42
N ASN A 452 -41.19 3.86 60.34
CA ASN A 452 -42.62 3.41 60.23
C ASN A 452 -43.51 4.01 59.10
N GLN A 453 -44.57 3.24 58.75
CA GLN A 453 -45.79 3.54 57.94
C GLN A 453 -45.69 3.54 56.38
N ALA A 454 -46.71 3.10 55.60
CA ALA A 454 -47.85 2.18 55.85
C ALA A 454 -48.62 1.80 54.55
N MET A 455 -49.17 0.57 54.47
CA MET A 455 -50.41 0.15 53.73
C MET A 455 -50.43 0.23 52.18
N VAL A 456 -51.35 -0.35 51.35
CA VAL A 456 -52.10 -1.64 51.20
C VAL A 456 -52.39 -1.84 49.66
N VAL A 457 -53.04 -2.84 49.03
CA VAL A 457 -53.98 -3.97 49.36
C VAL A 457 -53.92 -5.07 48.26
N ALA A 458 -54.39 -6.30 48.57
CA ALA A 458 -55.05 -7.32 47.68
C ALA A 458 -54.33 -7.91 46.43
N ALA A 459 -54.61 -9.14 45.95
CA ALA A 459 -55.19 -10.38 46.54
C ALA A 459 -55.03 -11.58 45.55
N ALA A 460 -54.93 -12.82 46.08
CA ALA A 460 -54.75 -14.11 45.35
C ALA A 460 -53.48 -14.22 44.46
N GLY A 461 -52.88 -15.36 44.13
CA GLY A 461 -53.12 -16.81 44.35
C GLY A 461 -52.37 -17.56 43.21
N ASP A 462 -51.79 -18.75 43.34
CA ASP A 462 -51.76 -19.76 44.42
C ASP A 462 -50.46 -20.63 44.32
N ALA A 463 -50.21 -21.48 45.32
CA ALA A 463 -49.30 -22.64 45.39
C ALA A 463 -47.86 -22.62 44.75
N CYS A 464 -46.84 -22.60 45.62
CA CYS A 464 -45.54 -23.30 45.46
C CYS A 464 -45.65 -24.71 46.13
N PRO A 465 -44.64 -25.64 46.25
CA PRO A 465 -43.16 -25.48 46.21
C PRO A 465 -42.40 -26.59 45.38
N PRO A 466 -41.06 -26.73 45.46
CA PRO A 466 -40.24 -27.66 44.63
C PRO A 466 -39.54 -28.80 45.42
N GLN A 467 -38.67 -29.61 44.76
CA GLN A 467 -37.28 -30.00 45.16
C GLN A 467 -36.79 -31.45 44.83
N HIS A 468 -35.47 -31.54 44.57
CA HIS A 468 -34.51 -32.64 44.84
C HIS A 468 -34.36 -33.91 43.95
N VAL A 469 -33.20 -34.60 44.17
CA VAL A 469 -32.34 -35.45 43.29
C VAL A 469 -31.45 -36.33 44.21
N PRO A 470 -30.79 -37.48 43.84
CA PRO A 470 -31.03 -38.59 42.88
C PRO A 470 -31.30 -39.95 43.63
N PRO A 471 -30.99 -41.19 43.14
CA PRO A 471 -29.63 -41.81 43.12
C PRO A 471 -29.34 -42.81 41.94
N LYS A 472 -28.53 -43.88 42.13
CA LYS A 472 -27.81 -44.69 41.09
C LYS A 472 -28.01 -46.24 41.14
N ASP A 473 -27.55 -46.91 40.06
CA ASP A 473 -26.78 -48.20 39.96
C ASP A 473 -27.42 -49.61 39.66
N SER A 474 -26.58 -50.42 38.96
CA SER A 474 -26.53 -51.90 38.73
C SER A 474 -27.50 -52.66 37.77
N GLY A 475 -26.94 -53.64 37.03
CA GLY A 475 -27.60 -54.64 36.15
C GLY A 475 -27.65 -56.07 36.77
N PRO A 476 -27.31 -57.21 36.09
CA PRO A 476 -26.79 -57.43 34.71
C PRO A 476 -27.35 -58.69 33.96
N GLN A 477 -26.71 -59.08 32.82
CA GLN A 477 -26.64 -60.44 32.19
C GLN A 477 -27.94 -61.08 31.56
N ASP A 478 -27.91 -62.02 30.59
CA ASP A 478 -26.81 -62.71 29.87
C ASP A 478 -27.18 -63.28 28.47
N SER A 479 -26.19 -63.88 27.77
CA SER A 479 -26.24 -64.89 26.67
C SER A 479 -26.36 -64.48 25.18
N ALA A 480 -25.71 -65.27 24.31
CA ALA A 480 -25.61 -65.18 22.84
C ALA A 480 -25.56 -66.62 22.22
N PRO A 481 -25.47 -66.82 20.88
CA PRO A 481 -24.13 -66.82 20.24
C PRO A 481 -24.04 -66.41 18.75
N GLN A 482 -22.82 -65.99 18.35
CA GLN A 482 -22.03 -66.27 17.12
C GLN A 482 -22.74 -66.34 15.73
N ASP A 483 -22.22 -65.68 14.69
CA ASP A 483 -21.04 -66.18 13.95
C ASP A 483 -20.11 -65.08 13.35
N SER A 484 -18.90 -65.49 12.94
CA SER A 484 -17.82 -64.85 12.15
C SER A 484 -17.36 -63.39 12.45
N ALA A 485 -16.07 -63.28 12.82
CA ALA A 485 -15.26 -62.05 12.94
C ALA A 485 -14.10 -62.09 11.88
N PRO A 486 -13.07 -61.19 11.82
CA PRO A 486 -12.35 -60.55 12.92
C PRO A 486 -12.18 -59.01 12.88
N GLN A 487 -12.43 -58.42 14.05
CA GLN A 487 -11.66 -57.39 14.75
C GLN A 487 -10.31 -56.89 14.16
N VAL A 488 -10.09 -55.57 14.28
CA VAL A 488 -9.09 -54.99 15.21
C VAL A 488 -9.77 -53.84 15.98
N SER A 489 -9.33 -53.55 17.22
CA SER A 489 -9.97 -52.64 18.17
C SER A 489 -9.48 -51.19 18.12
N ALA A 490 -10.33 -50.25 18.55
CA ALA A 490 -10.00 -48.83 18.73
C ALA A 490 -9.16 -48.56 19.99
N HIS A 491 -8.42 -47.45 20.00
CA HIS A 491 -8.00 -46.75 21.23
C HIS A 491 -7.87 -45.23 20.99
N HIS A 492 -7.95 -44.45 22.08
CA HIS A 492 -7.89 -42.99 22.07
C HIS A 492 -6.45 -42.46 22.02
N CYS A 493 -6.27 -41.34 21.29
CA CYS A 493 -5.34 -40.25 21.61
C CYS A 493 -3.83 -40.58 21.74
N SER A 494 -3.13 -40.52 20.60
CA SER A 494 -1.70 -40.13 20.51
C SER A 494 -1.53 -39.13 19.36
N GLN A 495 -0.41 -38.39 19.34
CA GLN A 495 -0.11 -37.38 18.32
C GLN A 495 0.61 -37.99 17.11
N GLU A 496 0.03 -37.88 15.92
CA GLU A 496 0.66 -38.10 14.60
C GLU A 496 -0.14 -37.23 13.60
N SER A 497 0.35 -36.09 13.15
CA SER A 497 1.44 -35.82 12.17
C SER A 497 0.91 -35.74 10.73
N LEU A 498 1.25 -34.65 10.02
CA LEU A 498 0.75 -34.38 8.67
C LEU A 498 1.62 -35.09 7.61
N THR A 499 1.12 -36.16 6.98
CA THR A 499 1.60 -36.63 5.66
C THR A 499 0.52 -37.40 4.91
N SER A 500 -0.20 -36.72 4.02
CA SER A 500 -1.10 -37.35 3.03
C SER A 500 -1.34 -36.38 1.86
N GLN A 501 -0.31 -36.17 1.04
CA GLN A 501 -0.49 -35.53 -0.27
C GLN A 501 -1.10 -36.56 -1.23
N GLU A 502 -2.27 -36.25 -1.80
CA GLU A 502 -2.80 -37.00 -2.94
C GLU A 502 -1.89 -36.78 -4.15
N LYS A 503 -1.11 -37.80 -4.53
CA LYS A 503 -0.33 -37.75 -5.77
C LYS A 503 -1.28 -37.85 -6.96
N LEU A 504 -1.13 -36.94 -7.92
CA LEU A 504 -1.79 -37.01 -9.22
C LEU A 504 -1.44 -38.35 -9.91
N PRO A 505 -2.38 -38.94 -10.68
CA PRO A 505 -2.10 -40.17 -11.41
C PRO A 505 -1.00 -39.94 -12.46
N PRO A 506 -0.06 -40.88 -12.65
CA PRO A 506 0.99 -40.73 -13.64
C PRO A 506 0.41 -40.67 -15.05
N SER A 507 0.94 -39.77 -15.87
CA SER A 507 0.55 -39.58 -17.27
C SER A 507 1.78 -39.74 -18.16
N GLU A 508 1.64 -40.45 -19.27
CA GLU A 508 2.70 -40.61 -20.29
C GLU A 508 3.20 -39.26 -20.85
N PHE A 509 2.38 -38.21 -20.75
CA PHE A 509 2.67 -36.85 -21.20
C PHE A 509 3.18 -35.91 -20.09
N LEU A 510 3.18 -36.34 -18.82
CA LEU A 510 3.61 -35.52 -17.68
C LEU A 510 4.79 -36.18 -16.97
N GLN A 511 5.98 -35.99 -17.51
CA GLN A 511 7.23 -36.43 -16.89
C GLN A 511 7.54 -35.56 -15.66
N VAL A 512 7.28 -36.10 -14.47
CA VAL A 512 7.71 -35.51 -13.20
C VAL A 512 9.14 -35.99 -12.93
N ALA A 513 10.09 -35.08 -12.78
CA ALA A 513 11.45 -35.43 -12.39
C ALA A 513 11.47 -35.98 -10.95
N GLU A 514 12.25 -37.04 -10.70
CA GLU A 514 12.42 -37.63 -9.36
C GLU A 514 13.37 -36.82 -8.46
N ALA A 515 13.21 -35.49 -8.44
CA ALA A 515 14.02 -34.56 -7.67
C ALA A 515 13.15 -33.52 -6.97
N THR A 516 13.18 -33.51 -5.62
CA THR A 516 12.66 -32.39 -4.84
C THR A 516 13.56 -31.16 -5.05
N TRP A 517 12.96 -30.02 -5.39
CA TRP A 517 13.64 -28.73 -5.45
C TRP A 517 13.23 -27.87 -4.26
N LEU A 518 14.21 -27.34 -3.54
CA LEU A 518 14.06 -26.50 -2.35
C LEU A 518 14.38 -25.06 -2.70
N VAL A 519 13.55 -24.12 -2.25
CA VAL A 519 13.76 -22.68 -2.47
C VAL A 519 14.78 -22.15 -1.46
N LEU A 520 15.86 -21.56 -1.96
CA LEU A 520 16.76 -20.69 -1.20
C LEU A 520 16.23 -19.27 -1.23
N ASN A 521 16.03 -18.69 -0.05
CA ASN A 521 15.58 -17.31 0.13
C ASN A 521 16.73 -16.48 0.75
N VAL A 522 17.24 -15.50 0.00
CA VAL A 522 18.41 -14.70 0.38
C VAL A 522 17.93 -13.37 0.95
N SER A 523 17.82 -13.26 2.27
CA SER A 523 17.45 -12.02 2.97
C SER A 523 18.68 -11.32 3.57
N SER A 524 18.82 -10.01 3.34
CA SER A 524 19.80 -9.22 4.11
C SER A 524 19.32 -9.05 5.55
N HIS A 525 20.18 -9.28 6.54
CA HIS A 525 19.87 -9.09 7.97
C HIS A 525 19.99 -7.62 8.40
N SER A 526 19.15 -6.77 7.81
CA SER A 526 18.65 -5.56 8.48
C SER A 526 17.20 -5.82 8.90
N GLY A 527 16.84 -5.48 10.14
CA GLY A 527 15.57 -5.93 10.73
C GLY A 527 14.31 -5.45 9.98
N ALA A 528 13.39 -6.38 9.77
CA ALA A 528 12.08 -6.30 9.10
C ALA A 528 12.06 -6.42 7.55
N ALA A 529 11.10 -7.23 7.07
CA ALA A 529 10.80 -7.60 5.68
C ALA A 529 11.85 -8.49 4.97
N VAL A 530 11.36 -9.52 4.25
CA VAL A 530 12.18 -10.36 3.36
C VAL A 530 12.61 -9.50 2.17
N GLN A 531 13.88 -9.08 2.17
CA GLN A 531 14.44 -8.20 1.15
C GLN A 531 15.02 -9.02 0.00
N ALA A 532 14.19 -9.33 -1.01
CA ALA A 532 14.68 -9.90 -2.25
C ALA A 532 15.69 -8.95 -2.92
N ALA A 533 16.95 -9.36 -2.97
CA ALA A 533 17.97 -8.72 -3.79
C ALA A 533 17.82 -9.21 -5.24
N GLY A 534 17.89 -8.30 -6.21
CA GLY A 534 17.74 -8.67 -7.62
C GLY A 534 18.85 -9.61 -8.10
N VAL A 535 18.56 -10.46 -9.10
CA VAL A 535 19.46 -11.40 -9.82
C VAL A 535 20.92 -10.94 -9.81
N THR A 536 21.13 -9.74 -10.35
CA THR A 536 22.40 -9.02 -10.54
C THR A 536 23.25 -8.95 -9.26
N LYS A 537 22.64 -8.80 -8.08
CA LYS A 537 23.35 -8.76 -6.79
C LYS A 537 23.61 -10.16 -6.20
N ILE A 538 22.66 -11.10 -6.32
CA ILE A 538 22.81 -12.47 -5.78
C ILE A 538 23.78 -13.33 -6.62
N ALA A 539 23.92 -13.03 -7.91
CA ALA A 539 24.74 -13.78 -8.87
C ALA A 539 26.18 -14.03 -8.40
N ARG A 540 26.81 -13.04 -7.76
CA ARG A 540 28.22 -13.14 -7.33
C ARG A 540 28.41 -13.88 -6.01
N SER A 541 27.50 -13.74 -5.06
CA SER A 541 27.68 -14.24 -3.68
C SER A 541 27.00 -15.58 -3.41
N VAL A 542 26.01 -15.98 -4.20
CA VAL A 542 25.33 -17.29 -4.04
C VAL A 542 25.49 -18.15 -5.29
N ILE A 543 25.20 -17.62 -6.48
CA ILE A 543 25.13 -18.44 -7.70
C ILE A 543 26.53 -18.89 -8.16
N ALA A 544 27.54 -18.01 -8.13
CA ALA A 544 28.90 -18.37 -8.52
C ALA A 544 29.56 -19.39 -7.56
N PRO A 545 29.55 -19.24 -6.22
CA PRO A 545 30.11 -20.25 -5.32
C PRO A 545 29.44 -21.63 -5.45
N LEU A 546 28.12 -21.69 -5.66
CA LEU A 546 27.41 -22.94 -5.91
C LEU A 546 27.82 -23.61 -7.23
N ALA A 547 28.01 -22.81 -8.30
CA ALA A 547 28.49 -23.31 -9.59
C ALA A 547 29.91 -23.89 -9.50
N GLU A 548 30.81 -23.27 -8.73
CA GLU A 548 32.17 -23.76 -8.47
C GLU A 548 32.19 -25.10 -7.70
N HIS A 549 31.13 -25.41 -6.96
CA HIS A 549 30.95 -26.68 -6.25
C HIS A 549 30.10 -27.70 -7.05
N HIS A 550 29.85 -27.44 -8.35
CA HIS A 550 29.01 -28.26 -9.23
C HIS A 550 27.58 -28.49 -8.71
N VAL A 551 27.02 -27.51 -7.99
CA VAL A 551 25.59 -27.52 -7.61
C VAL A 551 24.75 -26.97 -8.77
N SER A 552 23.73 -27.72 -9.17
CA SER A 552 22.73 -27.25 -10.13
C SER A 552 21.72 -26.32 -9.47
N VAL A 553 21.36 -25.24 -10.17
CA VAL A 553 20.49 -24.17 -9.68
C VAL A 553 19.44 -23.86 -10.76
N LEU A 554 18.16 -23.97 -10.39
CA LEU A 554 17.05 -23.50 -11.20
C LEU A 554 16.63 -22.11 -10.72
N MET A 555 16.44 -21.15 -11.64
CA MET A 555 16.13 -19.76 -11.30
C MET A 555 14.82 -19.26 -11.93
N LEU A 556 13.97 -18.63 -11.11
CA LEU A 556 12.70 -18.05 -11.51
C LEU A 556 12.59 -16.59 -11.01
N SER A 557 12.89 -15.63 -11.88
CA SER A 557 12.59 -14.21 -11.64
C SER A 557 11.10 -13.93 -11.80
N THR A 558 10.51 -13.26 -10.82
CA THR A 558 9.22 -12.58 -10.95
C THR A 558 9.41 -11.06 -10.99
N TYR A 559 8.33 -10.29 -11.09
CA TYR A 559 8.42 -8.82 -10.97
C TYR A 559 8.84 -8.35 -9.55
N GLN A 560 8.58 -9.15 -8.51
CA GLN A 560 8.78 -8.76 -7.11
C GLN A 560 9.99 -9.43 -6.44
N THR A 561 10.27 -10.69 -6.80
CA THR A 561 11.25 -11.55 -6.13
C THR A 561 11.92 -12.51 -7.10
N ASP A 562 13.20 -12.80 -6.85
CA ASP A 562 13.96 -13.84 -7.53
C ASP A 562 13.99 -15.11 -6.66
N PHE A 563 13.54 -16.24 -7.22
CA PHE A 563 13.60 -17.54 -6.55
C PHE A 563 14.78 -18.35 -7.09
N ILE A 564 15.65 -18.77 -6.18
CA ILE A 564 16.75 -19.70 -6.44
C ILE A 564 16.33 -21.05 -5.89
N LEU A 565 16.36 -22.10 -6.71
CA LEU A 565 16.02 -23.45 -6.29
C LEU A 565 17.22 -24.38 -6.45
N VAL A 566 17.45 -25.23 -5.45
CA VAL A 566 18.49 -26.26 -5.43
C VAL A 566 17.85 -27.62 -5.18
N ARG A 567 18.48 -28.71 -5.65
CA ARG A 567 17.98 -30.06 -5.39
C ARG A 567 18.18 -30.44 -3.92
N GLU A 568 17.21 -31.11 -3.32
CA GLU A 568 17.27 -31.58 -1.92
C GLU A 568 18.51 -32.46 -1.66
N GLN A 569 18.92 -33.25 -2.64
CA GLN A 569 20.13 -34.09 -2.57
C GLN A 569 21.44 -33.26 -2.48
N ASP A 570 21.47 -32.05 -3.05
CA ASP A 570 22.65 -31.18 -3.12
C ASP A 570 22.73 -30.23 -1.90
N LEU A 571 21.70 -30.24 -1.03
CA LEU A 571 21.54 -29.32 0.10
C LEU A 571 22.73 -29.33 1.08
N SER A 572 23.38 -30.48 1.27
CA SER A 572 24.58 -30.60 2.13
C SER A 572 25.77 -29.81 1.58
N VAL A 573 25.96 -29.82 0.27
CA VAL A 573 26.98 -29.02 -0.43
C VAL A 573 26.61 -27.54 -0.37
N VAL A 574 25.34 -27.20 -0.67
CA VAL A 574 24.81 -25.83 -0.57
C VAL A 574 25.07 -25.21 0.80
N ILE A 575 24.74 -25.93 1.88
CA ILE A 575 24.98 -25.47 3.26
C ILE A 575 26.48 -25.28 3.50
N HIS A 576 27.33 -26.22 3.10
CA HIS A 576 28.77 -26.11 3.31
C HIS A 576 29.42 -24.94 2.55
N THR A 577 29.03 -24.73 1.29
CA THR A 577 29.52 -23.63 0.44
C THR A 577 29.08 -22.28 0.98
N LEU A 578 27.79 -22.10 1.27
CA LEU A 578 27.24 -20.79 1.66
C LEU A 578 27.50 -20.44 3.13
N ALA A 579 27.63 -21.41 4.04
CA ALA A 579 27.91 -21.14 5.46
C ALA A 579 29.31 -20.56 5.73
N GLN A 580 30.09 -20.25 4.69
CA GLN A 580 31.33 -19.48 4.78
C GLN A 580 31.09 -17.96 4.77
N GLU A 581 30.03 -17.50 4.10
CA GLU A 581 29.69 -16.08 3.93
C GLU A 581 28.30 -15.69 4.50
N PHE A 582 27.43 -16.67 4.77
CA PHE A 582 26.04 -16.45 5.21
C PHE A 582 25.69 -17.22 6.49
N ASP A 583 24.87 -16.60 7.34
CA ASP A 583 24.11 -17.30 8.38
C ASP A 583 22.93 -18.04 7.74
N ILE A 584 22.89 -19.36 7.88
CA ILE A 584 21.88 -20.22 7.24
C ILE A 584 20.82 -20.64 8.25
N TYR A 585 19.55 -20.49 7.88
CA TYR A 585 18.39 -20.87 8.70
C TYR A 585 17.53 -21.89 7.95
N ARG A 586 16.95 -22.84 8.71
CA ARG A 586 15.94 -23.78 8.25
C ARG A 586 14.62 -23.48 8.95
N GLU A 587 13.55 -23.28 8.18
CA GLU A 587 12.22 -23.11 8.73
C GLU A 587 11.69 -24.47 9.25
N VAL A 588 11.36 -24.55 10.54
CA VAL A 588 10.83 -25.76 11.17
C VAL A 588 9.56 -25.40 11.92
N GLY A 589 8.41 -25.70 11.32
CA GLY A 589 7.09 -25.39 11.89
C GLY A 589 6.72 -23.89 11.88
N GLY A 590 7.37 -23.09 11.03
CA GLY A 590 7.18 -21.64 10.94
C GLY A 590 8.24 -20.79 11.66
N GLU A 591 9.14 -21.42 12.43
CA GLU A 591 10.23 -20.73 13.15
C GLU A 591 11.58 -20.96 12.45
N PRO A 592 12.44 -19.92 12.30
CA PRO A 592 13.75 -20.03 11.68
C PRO A 592 14.80 -20.58 12.64
N VAL A 593 15.20 -21.84 12.46
CA VAL A 593 16.24 -22.52 13.26
C VAL A 593 17.60 -22.35 12.57
N PRO A 594 18.64 -21.81 13.24
CA PRO A 594 19.97 -21.69 12.64
C PRO A 594 20.60 -23.07 12.40
N VAL A 595 21.22 -23.25 11.24
CA VAL A 595 21.87 -24.51 10.83
C VAL A 595 23.33 -24.51 11.26
N THR A 596 23.70 -25.45 12.13
CA THR A 596 25.09 -25.60 12.60
C THR A 596 25.95 -26.37 11.60
N ARG A 597 27.22 -25.95 11.43
CA ARG A 597 28.17 -26.59 10.48
C ARG A 597 28.45 -28.08 10.75
N ASP A 598 28.14 -28.57 11.95
CA ASP A 598 28.34 -29.97 12.34
C ASP A 598 27.22 -30.91 11.85
N ASP A 599 26.05 -30.41 11.43
CA ASP A 599 24.95 -31.24 10.91
C ASP A 599 25.25 -31.88 9.53
N SER A 600 26.34 -31.47 8.88
CA SER A 600 26.76 -31.97 7.55
C SER A 600 27.97 -32.93 7.59
N SER A 601 28.10 -33.75 8.64
CA SER A 601 29.19 -34.73 8.76
C SER A 601 28.86 -36.12 8.20
N ASN A 602 28.78 -36.28 6.88
CA ASN A 602 29.10 -37.54 6.18
C ASN A 602 29.12 -37.38 4.66
N GLY A 603 30.19 -37.82 3.99
CA GLY A 603 30.19 -38.05 2.54
C GLY A 603 30.63 -36.90 1.63
N PHE A 604 31.67 -36.13 1.98
CA PHE A 604 32.34 -35.25 1.00
C PHE A 604 33.00 -36.08 -0.12
N PRO A 605 32.64 -35.88 -1.40
CA PRO A 605 33.54 -36.18 -2.50
C PRO A 605 34.73 -35.22 -2.40
N ARG A 606 35.96 -35.72 -2.58
CA ARG A 606 37.10 -34.82 -2.79
C ARG A 606 36.90 -34.08 -4.12
N THR A 607 37.27 -32.80 -4.14
CA THR A 607 37.30 -31.98 -5.36
C THR A 607 38.00 -32.70 -6.50
N GLN A 608 37.25 -33.04 -7.55
CA GLN A 608 37.84 -33.40 -8.84
C GLN A 608 38.27 -32.10 -9.53
N HIS A 609 39.53 -31.71 -9.34
CA HIS A 609 40.14 -30.71 -10.20
C HIS A 609 40.15 -31.24 -11.65
N GLY A 610 39.51 -30.53 -12.58
CA GLY A 610 39.74 -30.77 -14.02
C GLY A 610 38.53 -30.87 -14.94
N LEU A 611 37.43 -30.15 -14.69
CA LEU A 611 36.50 -29.76 -15.76
C LEU A 611 36.37 -28.24 -15.79
N SER A 612 36.70 -27.64 -16.93
CA SER A 612 36.34 -26.26 -17.25
C SER A 612 34.82 -26.12 -17.34
N PRO A 613 34.22 -24.98 -16.96
CA PRO A 613 32.77 -24.79 -17.09
C PRO A 613 32.34 -24.99 -18.55
N THR A 614 31.25 -25.73 -18.78
CA THR A 614 30.70 -25.98 -20.11
C THR A 614 30.27 -24.66 -20.76
N VAL A 615 31.07 -24.08 -21.65
CA VAL A 615 30.75 -22.79 -22.28
C VAL A 615 29.71 -23.01 -23.39
N HIS A 616 28.45 -22.84 -23.05
CA HIS A 616 27.34 -23.06 -23.98
C HIS A 616 27.27 -21.94 -25.04
N PRO A 617 26.85 -22.25 -26.29
CA PRO A 617 26.65 -21.23 -27.31
C PRO A 617 25.44 -20.35 -26.97
N ILE A 618 25.59 -19.04 -27.14
CA ILE A 618 24.57 -18.04 -26.84
C ILE A 618 23.77 -17.72 -28.11
N GLN A 619 22.44 -17.65 -27.99
CA GLN A 619 21.53 -17.32 -29.07
C GLN A 619 20.65 -16.14 -28.66
N SER A 620 20.55 -15.10 -29.50
CA SER A 620 19.54 -14.05 -29.34
C SER A 620 18.57 -14.07 -30.53
N PRO A 621 17.35 -14.62 -30.34
CA PRO A 621 16.26 -14.52 -31.32
C PRO A 621 15.96 -13.05 -31.66
N GLN A 622 15.42 -12.81 -32.86
CA GLN A 622 15.01 -11.48 -33.31
C GLN A 622 13.67 -11.03 -32.70
N ASN A 623 12.94 -11.96 -32.08
CA ASN A 623 11.69 -11.67 -31.38
C ASN A 623 11.89 -10.68 -30.23
N ARG A 624 10.87 -9.83 -30.07
CA ARG A 624 10.83 -8.75 -29.10
C ARG A 624 9.69 -9.05 -28.15
N PHE A 625 10.00 -9.13 -26.87
CA PHE A 625 9.08 -9.59 -25.84
C PHE A 625 8.51 -8.41 -25.08
N CYS A 626 7.21 -8.48 -24.79
CA CYS A 626 6.52 -7.57 -23.90
C CYS A 626 6.38 -8.22 -22.53
N VAL A 627 6.82 -7.53 -21.48
CA VAL A 627 6.48 -7.86 -20.10
C VAL A 627 5.22 -7.06 -19.74
N LEU A 628 4.15 -7.77 -19.40
CA LEU A 628 2.79 -7.25 -19.31
C LEU A 628 2.18 -7.54 -17.95
N THR A 629 1.30 -6.66 -17.50
CA THR A 629 0.42 -6.87 -16.34
C THR A 629 -1.03 -7.03 -16.80
N LEU A 630 -1.78 -7.88 -16.09
CA LEU A 630 -3.20 -8.13 -16.30
C LEU A 630 -3.92 -8.08 -14.95
N ASP A 631 -5.08 -7.44 -14.93
CA ASP A 631 -6.01 -7.47 -13.79
C ASP A 631 -6.75 -8.84 -13.78
N PRO A 632 -6.76 -9.60 -12.67
CA PRO A 632 -7.47 -10.87 -12.58
C PRO A 632 -8.97 -10.81 -12.93
N GLU A 633 -9.65 -9.67 -12.70
CA GLU A 633 -11.05 -9.49 -13.09
C GLU A 633 -11.25 -9.44 -14.62
N THR A 634 -10.19 -9.12 -15.39
CA THR A 634 -10.21 -9.11 -16.87
C THR A 634 -9.86 -10.45 -17.50
N LEU A 635 -9.31 -11.41 -16.74
CA LEU A 635 -8.95 -12.75 -17.23
C LEU A 635 -10.10 -13.44 -18.02
N PRO A 636 -11.38 -13.41 -17.59
CA PRO A 636 -12.46 -14.05 -18.33
C PRO A 636 -12.70 -13.47 -19.72
N ALA A 637 -12.36 -12.19 -19.95
CA ALA A 637 -12.54 -11.54 -21.24
C ALA A 637 -11.45 -11.94 -22.27
N ILE A 638 -10.26 -12.32 -21.80
CA ILE A 638 -9.16 -12.81 -22.66
C ILE A 638 -8.95 -14.32 -22.62
N ALA A 639 -9.68 -15.07 -21.78
CA ALA A 639 -9.42 -16.48 -21.52
C ALA A 639 -9.37 -17.35 -22.78
N THR A 640 -10.24 -17.11 -23.76
CA THR A 640 -10.23 -17.84 -25.04
C THR A 640 -8.98 -17.51 -25.87
N THR A 641 -8.55 -16.25 -25.92
CA THR A 641 -7.30 -15.84 -26.60
C THR A 641 -6.06 -16.37 -25.88
N LEU A 642 -6.08 -16.39 -24.55
CA LEU A 642 -5.03 -16.98 -23.72
C LEU A 642 -4.87 -18.47 -24.00
N ILE A 643 -5.99 -19.20 -24.12
CA ILE A 643 -6.03 -20.62 -24.47
C ILE A 643 -5.57 -20.86 -25.93
N ASP A 644 -5.98 -20.02 -26.89
CA ASP A 644 -5.48 -20.08 -28.28
C ASP A 644 -3.96 -19.89 -28.34
N VAL A 645 -3.43 -18.91 -27.61
CA VAL A 645 -2.00 -18.61 -27.54
C VAL A 645 -1.20 -19.71 -26.85
N LEU A 646 -1.71 -20.26 -25.75
CA LEU A 646 -1.02 -21.31 -24.98
C LEU A 646 -1.05 -22.70 -25.63
N PHE A 647 -2.15 -23.07 -26.29
CA PHE A 647 -2.38 -24.48 -26.68
C PHE A 647 -2.62 -24.72 -28.18
N TYR A 648 -3.01 -23.69 -28.96
CA TYR A 648 -3.47 -23.89 -30.35
C TYR A 648 -2.71 -23.09 -31.41
N SER A 649 -1.92 -22.09 -31.02
CA SER A 649 -1.15 -21.21 -31.91
C SER A 649 0.00 -21.89 -32.68
N HIS A 650 0.23 -23.19 -32.49
CA HIS A 650 1.21 -23.99 -33.22
C HIS A 650 0.69 -24.42 -34.61
N SER A 651 0.40 -23.45 -35.48
CA SER A 651 -0.09 -23.71 -36.85
C SER A 651 0.40 -22.71 -37.90
N THR A 652 1.72 -22.58 -38.07
CA THR A 652 2.28 -22.11 -39.35
C THR A 652 2.02 -23.16 -40.44
N PRO A 653 1.32 -22.83 -41.54
CA PRO A 653 1.11 -23.78 -42.64
C PRO A 653 2.44 -24.17 -43.31
N LYS A 654 2.59 -25.44 -43.72
CA LYS A 654 3.77 -25.94 -44.43
C LYS A 654 3.76 -25.55 -45.92
N GLU A 655 3.88 -24.27 -46.24
CA GLU A 655 3.97 -23.79 -47.64
C GLU A 655 5.06 -22.72 -47.87
N ALA A 656 6.34 -23.10 -47.73
CA ALA A 656 7.49 -22.41 -48.35
C ALA A 656 8.80 -23.24 -48.25
N ALA A 657 8.95 -24.29 -49.04
CA ALA A 657 10.13 -25.17 -48.98
C ALA A 657 11.30 -24.68 -49.87
N SER A 658 11.94 -23.55 -49.55
CA SER A 658 13.12 -23.07 -50.32
C SER A 658 14.08 -22.06 -49.63
N SER A 659 14.49 -22.27 -48.38
CA SER A 659 15.73 -21.68 -47.82
C SER A 659 16.23 -22.43 -46.58
N SER A 660 17.47 -22.18 -46.16
CA SER A 660 18.03 -22.67 -44.90
C SER A 660 17.24 -22.16 -43.69
N PRO A 661 17.09 -22.96 -42.61
CA PRO A 661 16.41 -22.53 -41.40
C PRO A 661 17.32 -21.61 -40.57
N GLU A 662 17.21 -20.30 -40.77
CA GLU A 662 17.72 -19.35 -39.78
C GLU A 662 16.84 -19.39 -38.52
N PRO A 663 17.43 -19.38 -37.31
CA PRO A 663 16.69 -19.40 -36.04
C PRO A 663 16.17 -17.99 -35.68
N SER A 664 15.50 -17.32 -36.61
CA SER A 664 15.12 -15.92 -36.45
C SER A 664 14.10 -15.69 -35.34
N SER A 665 13.18 -16.64 -35.10
CA SER A 665 12.08 -16.49 -34.14
C SER A 665 11.90 -17.63 -33.16
N ILE A 666 11.55 -17.30 -31.90
CA ILE A 666 11.16 -18.27 -30.87
C ILE A 666 9.76 -17.96 -30.32
N THR A 667 8.88 -18.97 -30.27
CA THR A 667 7.61 -18.88 -29.52
C THR A 667 7.89 -19.08 -28.04
N PHE A 668 7.72 -18.04 -27.24
CA PHE A 668 7.85 -18.10 -25.78
C PHE A 668 6.67 -17.38 -25.12
N PHE A 669 6.17 -17.99 -24.04
CA PHE A 669 5.10 -17.46 -23.20
C PHE A 669 5.38 -17.85 -21.75
N ALA A 670 5.35 -16.88 -20.84
CA ALA A 670 5.43 -17.10 -19.40
C ALA A 670 4.25 -16.43 -18.70
N PHE A 671 3.76 -17.07 -17.63
CA PHE A 671 2.61 -16.63 -16.85
C PHE A 671 2.96 -16.73 -15.36
N SER A 672 2.64 -15.72 -14.57
CA SER A 672 2.90 -15.74 -13.12
C SER A 672 1.87 -14.92 -12.36
N LEU A 673 1.28 -15.50 -11.32
CA LEU A 673 0.37 -14.80 -10.41
C LEU A 673 1.19 -14.08 -9.33
N ILE A 674 0.95 -12.78 -9.13
CA ILE A 674 1.74 -11.90 -8.25
C ILE A 674 0.77 -11.01 -7.47
N GLU A 675 0.61 -11.25 -6.16
CA GLU A 675 -0.27 -10.56 -5.19
C GLU A 675 -1.31 -9.57 -5.78
N GLY A 676 -2.42 -10.10 -6.31
CA GLY A 676 -3.54 -9.31 -6.85
C GLY A 676 -3.46 -8.97 -8.34
N TYR A 677 -2.36 -9.32 -9.02
CA TYR A 677 -2.13 -9.10 -10.45
C TYR A 677 -1.57 -10.36 -11.13
N ILE A 678 -1.61 -10.38 -12.45
CA ILE A 678 -1.02 -11.44 -13.27
C ILE A 678 0.06 -10.81 -14.15
N SER A 679 1.29 -11.34 -14.06
CA SER A 679 2.38 -11.03 -15.00
C SER A 679 2.33 -12.01 -16.17
N ILE A 680 2.48 -11.49 -17.39
CA ILE A 680 2.57 -12.28 -18.61
C ILE A 680 3.75 -11.78 -19.43
N VAL A 681 4.63 -12.69 -19.86
CA VAL A 681 5.65 -12.40 -20.87
C VAL A 681 5.25 -13.10 -22.16
N MET A 682 5.16 -12.35 -23.25
CA MET A 682 4.88 -12.91 -24.57
C MET A 682 5.58 -12.10 -25.66
N ASP A 683 5.70 -12.68 -26.84
CA ASP A 683 6.21 -12.00 -28.03
C ASP A 683 5.27 -10.85 -28.49
N ALA A 684 5.86 -9.79 -29.05
CA ALA A 684 5.16 -8.57 -29.46
C ALA A 684 4.25 -8.74 -30.70
N GLU A 685 4.36 -9.81 -31.47
CA GLU A 685 3.37 -10.18 -32.49
C GLU A 685 2.20 -10.96 -31.86
N THR A 686 2.51 -11.81 -30.89
CA THR A 686 1.52 -12.52 -30.08
C THR A 686 0.65 -11.54 -29.27
N GLN A 687 1.25 -10.47 -28.75
CA GLN A 687 0.55 -9.39 -28.03
C GLN A 687 -0.54 -8.72 -28.89
N LYS A 688 -0.37 -8.64 -30.21
CA LYS A 688 -1.37 -8.09 -31.16
C LYS A 688 -2.64 -8.94 -31.27
N LYS A 689 -2.63 -10.21 -30.81
CA LYS A 689 -3.83 -11.08 -30.79
C LYS A 689 -4.82 -10.70 -29.69
N PHE A 690 -4.38 -9.96 -28.67
CA PHE A 690 -5.19 -9.59 -27.51
C PHE A 690 -5.77 -8.18 -27.67
N PRO A 691 -6.91 -7.87 -27.02
CA PRO A 691 -7.42 -6.50 -26.98
C PRO A 691 -6.42 -5.55 -26.30
N SER A 692 -6.07 -4.48 -27.01
CA SER A 692 -5.06 -3.49 -26.57
C SER A 692 -5.48 -2.66 -25.35
N ASP A 693 -6.73 -2.76 -24.94
CA ASP A 693 -7.33 -2.14 -23.75
C ASP A 693 -7.33 -3.06 -22.51
N LEU A 694 -6.93 -4.33 -22.64
CA LEU A 694 -6.91 -5.30 -21.55
C LEU A 694 -5.49 -5.74 -21.10
N LEU A 695 -4.49 -5.68 -21.98
CA LEU A 695 -3.09 -5.93 -21.62
C LEU A 695 -2.39 -4.63 -21.22
N LEU A 696 -2.03 -4.50 -19.94
CA LEU A 696 -1.34 -3.33 -19.42
C LEU A 696 0.18 -3.51 -19.62
N THR A 697 0.75 -2.85 -20.63
CA THR A 697 2.21 -2.79 -20.82
C THR A 697 2.87 -2.04 -19.66
N SER A 698 4.18 -2.28 -19.45
CA SER A 698 5.00 -1.31 -18.71
C SER A 698 4.85 0.09 -19.33
N SER A 699 4.85 1.12 -18.48
CA SER A 699 4.46 2.49 -18.88
C SER A 699 5.41 3.16 -19.87
N SER A 700 6.62 2.64 -20.00
CA SER A 700 7.68 3.01 -20.95
C SER A 700 7.53 2.38 -22.34
N GLY A 701 6.76 1.30 -22.48
CA GLY A 701 6.72 0.52 -23.73
C GLY A 701 8.01 -0.26 -24.00
N GLU A 702 8.83 -0.51 -22.97
CA GLU A 702 10.07 -1.29 -23.05
C GLU A 702 9.86 -2.63 -23.75
N LEU A 703 10.55 -2.81 -24.89
CA LEU A 703 10.68 -4.10 -25.56
C LEU A 703 11.91 -4.81 -25.02
N TRP A 704 11.76 -6.11 -24.79
CA TRP A 704 12.79 -6.96 -24.20
C TRP A 704 13.32 -7.93 -25.24
N ARG A 705 14.64 -8.01 -25.38
CA ARG A 705 15.29 -9.04 -26.19
C ARG A 705 15.65 -10.24 -25.35
N MET A 706 15.38 -11.40 -25.92
CA MET A 706 15.76 -12.67 -25.32
C MET A 706 17.21 -13.01 -25.67
N VAL A 707 17.96 -13.41 -24.65
CA VAL A 707 19.23 -14.10 -24.75
C VAL A 707 19.02 -15.49 -24.16
N ARG A 708 19.18 -16.53 -24.98
CA ARG A 708 19.03 -17.93 -24.59
C ARG A 708 20.39 -18.62 -24.55
N ILE A 709 20.59 -19.45 -23.53
CA ILE A 709 21.74 -20.33 -23.43
C ILE A 709 21.42 -21.66 -24.12
N GLY A 710 22.32 -22.16 -24.97
CA GLY A 710 22.25 -23.49 -25.54
C GLY A 710 21.43 -23.62 -26.83
N GLY A 711 22.03 -24.27 -27.84
CA GLY A 711 21.36 -24.64 -29.09
C GLY A 711 20.48 -25.89 -28.99
N GLN A 712 20.64 -26.69 -27.92
CA GLN A 712 19.87 -27.90 -27.61
C GLN A 712 19.46 -27.87 -26.12
N PRO A 713 18.45 -28.66 -25.70
CA PRO A 713 18.03 -28.70 -24.30
C PRO A 713 19.17 -29.03 -23.35
N LEU A 714 19.30 -28.26 -22.28
CA LEU A 714 20.41 -28.38 -21.31
C LEU A 714 20.08 -29.39 -20.20
N GLY A 715 18.82 -29.48 -19.80
CA GLY A 715 18.37 -30.34 -18.70
C GLY A 715 18.81 -29.82 -17.31
N PHE A 716 18.54 -30.60 -16.27
CA PHE A 716 18.77 -30.19 -14.88
C PHE A 716 20.19 -30.44 -14.34
N ASP A 717 21.07 -31.13 -15.08
CA ASP A 717 22.38 -31.58 -14.58
C ASP A 717 23.56 -30.69 -15.01
N GLU A 718 23.38 -29.81 -15.99
CA GLU A 718 24.40 -28.85 -16.42
C GLU A 718 24.53 -27.72 -15.37
N CYS A 719 25.71 -27.57 -14.79
CA CYS A 719 25.94 -26.67 -13.66
C CYS A 719 26.61 -25.35 -14.09
N GLY A 720 26.26 -24.25 -13.42
CA GLY A 720 26.86 -22.94 -13.66
C GLY A 720 26.31 -22.14 -14.85
N ILE A 721 25.32 -22.67 -15.58
CA ILE A 721 24.56 -21.96 -16.64
C ILE A 721 24.17 -20.54 -16.19
N VAL A 722 23.48 -20.43 -15.05
CA VAL A 722 23.03 -19.13 -14.49
C VAL A 722 24.21 -18.20 -14.18
N ALA A 723 25.33 -18.73 -13.68
CA ALA A 723 26.53 -17.95 -13.38
C ALA A 723 27.22 -17.41 -14.65
N GLN A 724 27.15 -18.13 -15.77
CA GLN A 724 27.72 -17.71 -17.06
C GLN A 724 27.02 -16.46 -17.64
N ILE A 725 25.72 -16.26 -17.40
CA ILE A 725 25.00 -15.03 -17.79
C ILE A 725 24.96 -13.99 -16.66
N ALA A 726 24.55 -14.37 -15.45
CA ALA A 726 24.29 -13.41 -14.39
C ALA A 726 25.59 -12.77 -13.83
N GLY A 727 26.72 -13.49 -13.89
CA GLY A 727 28.03 -13.00 -13.48
C GLY A 727 28.61 -11.86 -14.34
N PRO A 728 28.61 -11.93 -15.69
CA PRO A 728 29.05 -10.83 -16.56
C PRO A 728 28.05 -9.67 -16.67
N LEU A 729 26.73 -9.90 -16.72
CA LEU A 729 25.75 -8.80 -16.61
C LEU A 729 25.89 -8.10 -15.25
N ALA A 730 26.12 -8.91 -14.22
CA ALA A 730 26.84 -8.66 -12.98
C ALA A 730 27.93 -7.57 -13.02
N ALA A 731 28.89 -7.68 -13.94
CA ALA A 731 30.06 -6.80 -14.02
C ALA A 731 29.78 -5.48 -14.76
N ALA A 732 28.78 -5.48 -15.67
CA ALA A 732 28.38 -4.33 -16.47
C ALA A 732 27.23 -3.50 -15.87
N ASP A 733 26.77 -3.84 -14.66
CA ASP A 733 25.58 -3.27 -13.98
C ASP A 733 24.27 -3.41 -14.80
N ILE A 734 24.20 -4.44 -15.65
CA ILE A 734 23.04 -4.70 -16.50
C ILE A 734 21.99 -5.50 -15.70
N SER A 735 20.79 -4.93 -15.59
CA SER A 735 19.62 -5.63 -15.05
C SER A 735 18.98 -6.53 -16.11
N ALA A 736 18.65 -7.76 -15.72
CA ALA A 736 17.99 -8.74 -16.58
C ALA A 736 16.95 -9.55 -15.79
N TYR A 737 15.83 -9.92 -16.43
CA TYR A 737 14.88 -10.88 -15.87
C TYR A 737 15.25 -12.29 -16.32
N TYR A 738 15.42 -13.22 -15.38
CA TYR A 738 15.93 -14.57 -15.67
C TYR A 738 14.84 -15.63 -15.50
N ILE A 739 14.60 -16.42 -16.55
CA ILE A 739 13.53 -17.43 -16.59
C ILE A 739 14.11 -18.76 -17.08
N SER A 740 14.41 -19.64 -16.13
CA SER A 740 14.73 -21.04 -16.41
C SER A 740 13.46 -21.80 -16.80
N THR A 741 13.60 -22.76 -17.69
CA THR A 741 12.56 -23.74 -18.05
C THR A 741 13.18 -25.14 -18.02
N PHE A 742 12.37 -26.21 -18.06
CA PHE A 742 12.87 -27.59 -18.08
C PHE A 742 13.94 -27.87 -19.17
N ASN A 743 13.86 -27.19 -20.32
CA ASN A 743 14.80 -27.39 -21.43
C ASN A 743 15.87 -26.30 -21.55
N PHE A 744 15.56 -25.05 -21.21
CA PHE A 744 16.33 -23.88 -21.61
C PHE A 744 16.29 -22.75 -20.59
N ASP A 745 17.39 -22.02 -20.53
CA ASP A 745 17.55 -20.80 -19.74
C ASP A 745 17.48 -19.55 -20.62
N HIS A 746 16.67 -18.58 -20.17
CA HIS A 746 16.41 -17.34 -20.89
C HIS A 746 16.67 -16.15 -19.98
N ALA A 747 17.50 -15.21 -20.44
CA ALA A 747 17.60 -13.88 -19.87
C ALA A 747 16.92 -12.87 -20.80
N LEU A 748 16.01 -12.07 -20.25
CA LEU A 748 15.39 -10.95 -20.92
C LEU A 748 16.14 -9.67 -20.52
N VAL A 749 16.63 -8.94 -21.53
CA VAL A 749 17.33 -7.65 -21.39
C VAL A 749 16.62 -6.57 -22.21
N PRO A 750 16.76 -5.27 -21.88
CA PRO A 750 16.18 -4.20 -22.70
C PRO A 750 16.74 -4.21 -24.13
N GLU A 751 15.88 -3.99 -25.14
CA GLU A 751 16.28 -3.92 -26.56
C GLU A 751 17.43 -2.94 -26.78
N ASP A 752 17.33 -1.73 -26.23
CA ASP A 752 18.32 -0.65 -26.42
C ASP A 752 19.74 -1.02 -25.92
N GLY A 753 19.85 -2.03 -25.05
CA GLY A 753 21.12 -2.54 -24.51
C GLY A 753 21.64 -3.81 -25.19
N ILE A 754 20.91 -4.43 -26.13
CA ILE A 754 21.20 -5.79 -26.61
C ILE A 754 22.59 -5.95 -27.24
N GLY A 755 23.10 -4.92 -27.91
CA GLY A 755 24.46 -4.93 -28.48
C GLY A 755 25.53 -5.08 -27.41
N SER A 756 25.49 -4.25 -26.37
CA SER A 756 26.44 -4.32 -25.24
C SER A 756 26.30 -5.63 -24.46
N VAL A 757 25.06 -6.15 -24.30
CA VAL A 757 24.83 -7.48 -23.71
C VAL A 757 25.51 -8.59 -24.51
N ILE A 758 25.36 -8.59 -25.83
CA ILE A 758 26.00 -9.59 -26.69
C ILE A 758 27.52 -9.48 -26.64
N GLU A 759 28.08 -8.27 -26.71
CA GLU A 759 29.53 -8.04 -26.58
C GLU A 759 30.09 -8.51 -25.23
N VAL A 760 29.46 -8.14 -24.12
CA VAL A 760 29.88 -8.52 -22.75
C VAL A 760 29.86 -10.03 -22.54
N LEU A 761 28.88 -10.73 -23.14
CA LEU A 761 28.78 -12.18 -23.06
C LEU A 761 29.75 -12.89 -24.01
N GLN A 762 29.96 -12.37 -25.22
CA GLN A 762 30.91 -12.93 -26.20
C GLN A 762 32.36 -12.78 -25.75
N GLN A 763 32.77 -11.61 -25.24
CA GLN A 763 34.13 -11.39 -24.70
C GLN A 763 34.46 -12.38 -23.57
N ARG A 764 33.47 -12.74 -22.74
CA ARG A 764 33.64 -13.76 -21.69
C ARG A 764 33.66 -15.18 -22.24
N GLN A 765 32.90 -15.48 -23.30
CA GLN A 765 32.97 -16.76 -24.00
C GLN A 765 34.36 -16.96 -24.66
N GLU A 766 34.92 -15.93 -25.29
CA GLU A 766 36.29 -15.97 -25.84
C GLU A 766 37.33 -16.15 -24.73
N GLY A 767 37.26 -15.36 -23.65
CA GLY A 767 38.17 -15.44 -22.50
C GLY A 767 38.00 -16.67 -21.58
N LEU A 768 37.04 -17.54 -21.87
CA LEU A 768 36.90 -18.88 -21.26
C LEU A 768 37.31 -20.02 -22.20
N ALA A 769 37.56 -19.72 -23.48
CA ALA A 769 38.01 -20.66 -24.50
C ALA A 769 39.53 -20.56 -24.80
N SER A 770 40.20 -19.59 -24.17
CA SER A 770 41.65 -19.30 -24.28
C SER A 770 42.45 -19.79 -23.07
#